data_AF-A0A975TCX7-F1
#
_entry.id   AF-A0A975TCX7-F1
#
_cell.length_a   1.000
_cell.length_b   1.000
_cell.length_c   1.000
_cell.angle_alpha   90.00
_cell.angle_beta   90.00
_cell.angle_gamma   90.00
#
_symmetry.space_group_name_H-M   'P 1'
#
loop_
_entity.id
_entity.type
_entity.pdbx_description
1 polymer ?
#
loop_
_entity_poly.entity_id
_entity_poly.type
_entity_poly.pdbx_seq_one_letter_code
_entity_poly.pdbx_strand_id
1 'polypeptide(L)'
;MNLTTRVLEDSALGVPIFDGSYNNGRGRYLSEPEIIKNSLLARIFEPEELQSLLLVKIDSKNADANHLKTRTFKDGIRRKLAFSSGKNYYFADDSLRKKINRLFATEPDTACRYGSLLVSNCYKGSEIFTNLRIKIVDFTDPQYADDKTGDCHGKISPRLAKQLGGERNCPLQFRFAWMKCWAETDNSQSPKTSFLAKGTFLPDAKLTDAQGYDIIMDISSIKGIKKSHLQDLIPCGEYEFPQAVIGNRGNAKATSYDNSWQFTIWYSEAAVKEDFSQPTLEKAQALAELQRNPLALAKYIVQQYDKQQQAQQELSEEAVNEIEGDTNQQVQESRWISLLRSDKYGQLVETPKFRKFATDYVANQWRDLAIKSGYSHSSGMAMPCDRLPRGTICVPHLPEGDVILTRYPIVNSDNIRLYHNIHDPELKKIRNVVWIHPKDAEEYHQADFDGDQLMVSPASKLPNIAKETLRAGEPGRFEPVKQRPKVPYTEITDAEGNLKYRDLSQIAAVANQNKVGLVATNIGRVQSSMPRADENPQRFARRQRKLLNRLFQALQVEVDSPKSAERLEDIKEIDGANLLADAKQWSESHPSYFFDFKKDERLYRSFALPADAPGAINVIAREVVNPLWEPTRIRSRDRHEFRYLFPKDTLSVDALEWAEELKTRFQQAREEIKERIGDDKEAFNEELGKLYESYRAEIDELFTTPEERVEGAAALWHTQHTRPELDRHRRDCLQLAAQMEITFAFEHNYELPSAALPRDTYVLTVPFGENAIKWKESLERKKIEFDATIHPQLPVIEFAFKDLSPQVAAKLAAKFGENVNDLDVLDIPRDLRIIPPTDHCWAESRQEAGVGALAYNLLTEEVCQQLENFQFDEIKVLGIKYNDFADEDFASKQWKKRSVILEVGVFELPASHPDFYRYNGTPILQIDGKNLGTFAPDSPKLPVGTTFTASLQPDNSSVVLKVKPESIQLPEVTLPESEAKLDTAGQFRAVHREFWRKEMFDNLVGAISITYEQRIANQSASKEIEQFKIGGQWTAYVQRSGDFIVRNENKRTICRGNIHTSEEIFPLSEAAASELEEMVLERERLSAQMSSGRSLYSTQVSLDSKQQISNHRNHNRNQNIELN
;
A
#
# COMPACT_ATOMS: atom_id res chain seq x y z
N MET A 1 30.04 -4.56 16.20
CA MET A 1 29.18 -4.98 15.06
C MET A 1 29.70 -6.28 14.47
N ASN A 2 28.84 -7.28 14.33
CA ASN A 2 29.17 -8.44 13.50
C ASN A 2 28.95 -8.09 12.02
N LEU A 3 29.96 -8.28 11.17
CA LEU A 3 29.95 -7.89 9.75
C LEU A 3 29.78 -9.07 8.80
N THR A 4 29.42 -10.25 9.33
CA THR A 4 29.14 -11.45 8.53
C THR A 4 27.64 -11.63 8.35
N THR A 5 27.26 -12.08 7.15
CA THR A 5 25.89 -12.55 6.91
C THR A 5 25.62 -13.77 7.78
N ARG A 6 24.44 -13.79 8.42
CA ARG A 6 23.98 -14.89 9.27
C ARG A 6 22.69 -15.47 8.73
N VAL A 7 22.54 -16.78 8.87
CA VAL A 7 21.23 -17.43 8.77
C VAL A 7 20.55 -17.27 10.12
N LEU A 8 19.35 -16.70 10.10
CA LEU A 8 18.48 -16.49 11.25
C LEU A 8 17.49 -17.65 11.37
N GLU A 9 16.65 -17.62 12.41
CA GLU A 9 15.51 -18.54 12.53
C GLU A 9 14.65 -18.50 11.25
N ASP A 10 14.05 -19.64 10.90
CA ASP A 10 13.27 -19.85 9.66
C ASP A 10 14.05 -19.72 8.33
N SER A 11 15.38 -19.89 8.35
CA SER A 11 16.22 -19.81 7.15
C SER A 11 16.26 -18.42 6.48
N ALA A 12 15.92 -17.36 7.22
CA ALA A 12 16.10 -15.99 6.77
C ALA A 12 17.60 -15.59 6.78
N LEU A 13 18.01 -14.67 5.91
CA LEU A 13 19.37 -14.13 5.88
C LEU A 13 19.39 -12.73 6.49
N GLY A 14 20.19 -12.53 7.54
CA GLY A 14 20.56 -11.20 8.02
C GLY A 14 21.83 -10.74 7.31
N VAL A 15 21.68 -9.90 6.28
CA VAL A 15 22.79 -9.40 5.46
C VAL A 15 23.26 -8.03 5.97
N PRO A 16 24.52 -7.87 6.40
CA PRO A 16 25.03 -6.58 6.85
C PRO A 16 24.97 -5.53 5.73
N ILE A 17 24.72 -4.28 6.12
CA ILE A 17 24.57 -3.17 5.17
C ILE A 17 25.75 -2.21 5.32
N PHE A 18 26.41 -1.93 4.20
CA PHE A 18 27.35 -0.83 4.05
C PHE A 18 26.72 0.27 3.19
N ASP A 19 26.43 1.40 3.83
CA ASP A 19 25.98 2.59 3.14
C ASP A 19 27.21 3.35 2.60
N GLY A 20 27.44 3.21 1.30
CA GLY A 20 28.49 3.90 0.55
C GLY A 20 28.11 5.31 0.08
N SER A 21 26.87 5.77 0.28
CA SER A 21 26.45 7.16 -0.03
C SER A 21 27.07 8.18 0.94
N TYR A 22 27.43 7.73 2.14
CA TYR A 22 27.93 8.59 3.21
C TYR A 22 29.39 9.05 2.99
N ASN A 23 29.69 10.31 3.31
CA ASN A 23 31.05 10.90 3.27
C ASN A 23 31.83 10.64 1.96
N ASN A 24 31.23 10.96 0.80
CA ASN A 24 31.86 10.81 -0.53
C ASN A 24 32.49 9.42 -0.76
N GLY A 25 31.74 8.35 -0.47
CA GLY A 25 32.17 6.97 -0.75
C GLY A 25 33.02 6.32 0.35
N ARG A 26 33.37 7.05 1.42
CA ARG A 26 33.99 6.46 2.63
C ARG A 26 33.04 5.54 3.37
N GLY A 27 31.74 5.86 3.31
CA GLY A 27 30.63 5.03 3.78
C GLY A 27 30.61 4.74 5.28
N ARG A 28 29.55 4.04 5.71
CA ARG A 28 29.35 3.57 7.09
C ARG A 28 28.56 2.26 7.12
N TYR A 29 28.64 1.52 8.21
CA TYR A 29 27.78 0.36 8.42
C TYR A 29 26.51 0.80 9.13
N LEU A 30 25.38 0.21 8.75
CA LEU A 30 24.12 0.39 9.48
C LEU A 30 24.06 -0.58 10.66
N SER A 31 23.35 -0.20 11.72
CA SER A 31 23.14 -1.02 12.93
C SER A 31 22.31 -2.26 12.63
N GLU A 32 21.26 -2.10 11.84
CA GLU A 32 20.37 -3.18 11.45
C GLU A 32 20.79 -3.82 10.12
N PRO A 33 20.84 -5.16 10.04
CA PRO A 33 21.03 -5.87 8.78
C PRO A 33 19.76 -5.86 7.92
N GLU A 34 19.93 -6.07 6.61
CA GLU A 34 18.80 -6.33 5.71
C GLU A 34 18.34 -7.78 5.93
N ILE A 35 17.06 -7.97 6.24
CA ILE A 35 16.49 -9.31 6.45
C ILE A 35 15.86 -9.81 5.15
N ILE A 36 16.46 -10.85 4.56
CA ILE A 36 15.96 -11.51 3.37
C ILE A 36 15.32 -12.84 3.76
N LYS A 37 13.99 -12.92 3.72
CA LYS A 37 13.24 -14.14 4.04
C LYS A 37 12.97 -14.98 2.79
N ASN A 38 12.91 -16.31 2.96
CA ASN A 38 12.46 -17.28 1.95
C ASN A 38 13.06 -17.07 0.54
N SER A 39 14.35 -16.72 0.46
CA SER A 39 14.99 -16.48 -0.83
C SER A 39 15.54 -17.77 -1.44
N LEU A 40 15.78 -17.78 -2.76
CA LEU A 40 16.51 -18.89 -3.37
C LEU A 40 17.96 -18.93 -2.88
N LEU A 41 18.58 -17.77 -2.67
CA LEU A 41 19.98 -17.66 -2.25
C LEU A 41 20.25 -18.40 -0.94
N ALA A 42 19.33 -18.30 0.03
CA ALA A 42 19.41 -18.96 1.33
C ALA A 42 19.34 -20.50 1.25
N ARG A 43 18.82 -21.05 0.13
CA ARG A 43 18.65 -22.49 -0.08
C ARG A 43 19.67 -23.09 -1.04
N ILE A 44 20.27 -22.28 -1.90
CA ILE A 44 21.27 -22.73 -2.88
C ILE A 44 22.63 -22.97 -2.21
N PHE A 45 22.98 -22.17 -1.21
CA PHE A 45 24.31 -22.17 -0.57
C PHE A 45 24.22 -22.49 0.92
N GLU A 46 25.26 -23.13 1.43
CA GLU A 46 25.40 -23.41 2.85
C GLU A 46 25.64 -22.11 3.66
N PRO A 47 25.19 -22.04 4.92
CA PRO A 47 25.35 -20.85 5.77
C PRO A 47 26.78 -20.30 5.82
N GLU A 48 27.79 -21.17 5.85
CA GLU A 48 29.20 -20.80 5.91
C GLU A 48 29.69 -20.14 4.61
N GLU A 49 29.11 -20.52 3.47
CA GLU A 49 29.45 -19.95 2.17
C GLU A 49 28.94 -18.51 2.03
N LEU A 50 27.85 -18.18 2.71
CA LEU A 50 27.19 -16.87 2.63
C LEU A 50 27.83 -15.81 3.54
N GLN A 51 28.73 -16.18 4.46
CA GLN A 51 29.29 -15.26 5.46
C GLN A 51 29.95 -14.01 4.85
N SER A 52 30.51 -14.13 3.64
CA SER A 52 31.15 -13.01 2.93
C SER A 52 30.18 -12.13 2.13
N LEU A 53 28.88 -12.47 2.08
CA LEU A 53 27.87 -11.64 1.44
C LEU A 53 27.72 -10.32 2.22
N LEU A 54 27.64 -9.20 1.49
CA LEU A 54 27.47 -7.86 2.03
C LEU A 54 26.56 -7.05 1.11
N LEU A 55 25.58 -6.34 1.67
CA LEU A 55 24.76 -5.40 0.92
C LEU A 55 25.42 -4.03 0.91
N VAL A 56 25.63 -3.45 -0.27
CA VAL A 56 26.12 -2.08 -0.46
C VAL A 56 24.96 -1.22 -0.97
N LYS A 57 24.68 -0.12 -0.29
CA LYS A 57 23.75 0.92 -0.75
C LYS A 57 24.56 2.14 -1.20
N ILE A 58 24.17 2.78 -2.30
CA ILE A 58 24.79 3.99 -2.85
C ILE A 58 23.69 5.02 -3.15
N ASP A 59 24.08 6.24 -3.47
CA ASP A 59 23.13 7.26 -3.93
C ASP A 59 22.34 6.74 -5.14
N SER A 60 21.02 6.65 -4.98
CA SER A 60 20.12 6.12 -6.01
C SER A 60 19.80 7.12 -7.11
N LYS A 61 19.93 8.44 -6.86
CA LYS A 61 19.71 9.50 -7.85
C LYS A 61 20.93 9.63 -8.77
N ASN A 62 22.13 9.41 -8.24
CA ASN A 62 23.37 9.43 -9.00
C ASN A 62 24.28 8.25 -8.62
N ALA A 63 23.92 7.07 -9.08
CA ALA A 63 24.68 5.86 -8.84
C ALA A 63 26.07 5.92 -9.50
N ASP A 64 27.09 6.33 -8.74
CA ASP A 64 28.49 6.28 -9.21
C ASP A 64 29.03 4.85 -9.15
N ALA A 65 29.35 4.29 -10.32
CA ALA A 65 29.97 2.98 -10.47
C ALA A 65 31.30 2.84 -9.71
N ASN A 66 32.01 3.94 -9.40
CA ASN A 66 33.21 3.92 -8.57
C ASN A 66 32.92 3.41 -7.15
N HIS A 67 31.73 3.70 -6.62
CA HIS A 67 31.31 3.18 -5.32
C HIS A 67 31.05 1.67 -5.36
N LEU A 68 30.90 1.08 -6.55
CA LEU A 68 30.68 -0.35 -6.74
C LEU A 68 31.96 -1.13 -7.08
N LYS A 69 33.14 -0.48 -7.04
CA LYS A 69 34.43 -1.14 -7.28
C LYS A 69 34.81 -2.08 -6.13
N THR A 70 35.63 -3.07 -6.48
CA THR A 70 36.25 -4.02 -5.54
C THR A 70 36.97 -3.28 -4.42
N ARG A 71 36.72 -3.67 -3.16
CA ARG A 71 37.39 -3.07 -1.99
C ARG A 71 37.52 -4.05 -0.84
N THR A 72 38.42 -3.74 0.10
CA THR A 72 38.53 -4.43 1.38
C THR A 72 37.69 -3.68 2.41
N PHE A 73 36.83 -4.42 3.11
CA PHE A 73 35.91 -3.89 4.11
C PHE A 73 36.51 -3.97 5.52
N LYS A 74 35.81 -3.46 6.56
CA LYS A 74 36.36 -3.30 7.91
C LYS A 74 36.73 -4.64 8.58
N ASP A 75 36.13 -5.72 8.14
CA ASP A 75 36.44 -7.09 8.55
C ASP A 75 37.65 -7.71 7.83
N GLY A 76 38.35 -6.95 6.99
CA GLY A 76 39.52 -7.42 6.25
C GLY A 76 39.20 -8.27 5.02
N ILE A 77 37.92 -8.54 4.73
CA ILE A 77 37.53 -9.35 3.58
C ILE A 77 37.46 -8.46 2.34
N ARG A 78 38.18 -8.87 1.29
CA ARG A 78 38.15 -8.23 -0.03
C ARG A 78 36.95 -8.74 -0.82
N ARG A 79 35.97 -7.86 -1.04
CA ARG A 79 34.73 -8.21 -1.75
C ARG A 79 34.59 -7.48 -3.08
N LYS A 80 33.84 -8.08 -3.99
CA LYS A 80 33.49 -7.53 -5.32
C LYS A 80 31.99 -7.68 -5.55
N LEU A 81 31.43 -6.83 -6.43
CA LEU A 81 30.05 -6.98 -6.88
C LEU A 81 29.82 -8.38 -7.48
N ALA A 82 28.81 -9.07 -6.96
CA ALA A 82 28.37 -10.38 -7.42
C ALA A 82 27.11 -10.26 -8.28
N PHE A 83 26.09 -9.53 -7.80
CA PHE A 83 24.83 -9.30 -8.51
C PHE A 83 24.11 -8.05 -7.95
N SER A 84 23.04 -7.61 -8.61
CA SER A 84 22.18 -6.50 -8.13
C SER A 84 20.71 -6.86 -8.17
N SER A 85 19.91 -6.18 -7.34
CA SER A 85 18.45 -6.30 -7.29
C SER A 85 17.84 -4.93 -7.03
N GLY A 86 17.42 -4.22 -8.09
CA GLY A 86 17.06 -2.82 -7.98
C GLY A 86 18.20 -2.04 -7.31
N LYS A 87 17.87 -1.09 -6.42
CA LYS A 87 18.83 -0.21 -5.72
C LYS A 87 19.77 -0.93 -4.72
N ASN A 88 19.72 -2.26 -4.64
CA ASN A 88 20.53 -3.09 -3.75
C ASN A 88 21.67 -3.79 -4.50
N TYR A 89 22.92 -3.62 -4.02
CA TYR A 89 24.13 -4.15 -4.66
C TYR A 89 24.83 -5.17 -3.77
N TYR A 90 24.90 -6.43 -4.20
CA TYR A 90 25.40 -7.52 -3.37
C TYR A 90 26.86 -7.82 -3.68
N PHE A 91 27.70 -7.71 -2.65
CA PHE A 91 29.13 -7.95 -2.69
C PHE A 91 29.45 -9.31 -2.06
N ALA A 92 30.44 -10.00 -2.60
CA ALA A 92 30.91 -11.27 -2.08
C ALA A 92 32.44 -11.38 -2.25
N ASP A 93 33.07 -12.28 -1.50
CA ASP A 93 34.45 -12.67 -1.77
C ASP A 93 34.59 -13.40 -3.13
N ASP A 94 35.82 -13.73 -3.52
CA ASP A 94 36.08 -14.38 -4.81
C ASP A 94 35.50 -15.81 -4.90
N SER A 95 35.38 -16.51 -3.77
CA SER A 95 34.88 -17.89 -3.69
C SER A 95 33.36 -17.93 -3.93
N LEU A 96 32.60 -17.20 -3.11
CA LEU A 96 31.14 -17.12 -3.21
C LEU A 96 30.72 -16.49 -4.55
N ARG A 97 31.40 -15.42 -4.99
CA ARG A 97 31.11 -14.78 -6.29
C ARG A 97 31.27 -15.75 -7.45
N LYS A 98 32.33 -16.59 -7.47
CA LYS A 98 32.52 -17.59 -8.53
C LYS A 98 31.39 -18.61 -8.56
N LYS A 99 30.86 -19.00 -7.40
CA LYS A 99 29.73 -19.93 -7.31
C LYS A 99 28.44 -19.30 -7.83
N ILE A 100 28.12 -18.07 -7.41
CA ILE A 100 26.97 -17.30 -7.92
C ILE A 100 27.05 -17.12 -9.44
N ASN A 101 28.21 -16.75 -9.97
CA ASN A 101 28.41 -16.52 -11.41
C ASN A 101 28.16 -17.77 -12.28
N ARG A 102 28.14 -18.99 -11.71
CA ARG A 102 27.80 -20.20 -12.47
C ARG A 102 26.36 -20.18 -13.00
N LEU A 103 25.46 -19.45 -12.32
CA LEU A 103 24.07 -19.24 -12.75
C LEU A 103 23.93 -18.29 -13.95
N PHE A 104 25.00 -17.54 -14.27
CA PHE A 104 25.04 -16.50 -15.30
C PHE A 104 26.19 -16.74 -16.29
N ALA A 105 26.70 -17.97 -16.39
CA ALA A 105 27.99 -18.26 -17.00
C ALA A 105 28.10 -17.86 -18.47
N THR A 106 27.01 -17.94 -19.23
CA THR A 106 27.01 -17.61 -20.67
C THR A 106 26.76 -16.13 -20.96
N GLU A 107 26.26 -15.36 -19.99
CA GLU A 107 25.91 -13.94 -20.16
C GLU A 107 26.07 -13.21 -18.81
N PRO A 108 27.29 -12.89 -18.37
CA PRO A 108 27.56 -12.44 -16.99
C PRO A 108 26.81 -11.17 -16.55
N ASP A 109 26.47 -10.27 -17.46
CA ASP A 109 25.69 -9.06 -17.18
C ASP A 109 24.26 -9.37 -16.71
N THR A 110 23.75 -10.58 -17.00
CA THR A 110 22.47 -11.04 -16.45
C THR A 110 22.45 -11.16 -14.94
N ALA A 111 23.61 -11.21 -14.27
CA ALA A 111 23.68 -11.07 -12.81
C ALA A 111 23.10 -9.73 -12.32
N CYS A 112 23.16 -8.67 -13.13
CA CYS A 112 22.55 -7.39 -12.79
C CYS A 112 21.08 -7.28 -13.23
N ARG A 113 20.67 -8.04 -14.26
CA ARG A 113 19.30 -8.02 -14.83
C ARG A 113 18.34 -8.98 -14.12
N TYR A 114 18.84 -10.11 -13.65
CA TYR A 114 18.08 -11.20 -13.03
C TYR A 114 18.61 -11.58 -11.64
N GLY A 115 19.56 -10.83 -11.08
CA GLY A 115 20.07 -11.05 -9.71
C GLY A 115 18.98 -10.95 -8.64
N SER A 116 17.90 -10.22 -8.91
CA SER A 116 16.72 -10.16 -8.06
C SER A 116 16.06 -11.51 -7.80
N LEU A 117 16.20 -12.50 -8.70
CA LEU A 117 15.64 -13.83 -8.51
C LEU A 117 16.28 -14.58 -7.33
N LEU A 118 17.53 -14.25 -6.99
CA LEU A 118 18.24 -14.85 -5.86
C LEU A 118 17.69 -14.37 -4.52
N VAL A 119 17.28 -13.11 -4.44
CA VAL A 119 16.92 -12.42 -3.18
C VAL A 119 15.44 -12.04 -3.09
N SER A 120 14.64 -12.38 -4.10
CA SER A 120 13.18 -12.23 -4.05
C SER A 120 12.61 -13.04 -2.89
N ASN A 121 11.79 -12.41 -2.06
CA ASN A 121 11.08 -13.11 -0.99
C ASN A 121 10.04 -14.06 -1.59
N CYS A 122 10.20 -15.37 -1.39
CA CYS A 122 9.20 -16.37 -1.78
C CYS A 122 8.24 -16.58 -0.63
N TYR A 123 7.18 -15.79 -0.57
CA TYR A 123 6.38 -15.62 0.64
C TYR A 123 5.74 -16.89 1.20
N LYS A 124 5.38 -17.85 0.33
CA LYS A 124 4.86 -19.16 0.74
C LYS A 124 5.94 -20.20 1.04
N GLY A 125 7.21 -19.77 1.02
CA GLY A 125 8.39 -20.59 1.28
C GLY A 125 9.28 -20.75 0.05
N SER A 126 10.54 -21.07 0.31
CA SER A 126 11.46 -21.68 -0.65
C SER A 126 11.97 -22.99 -0.05
N GLU A 127 11.98 -24.04 -0.86
CA GLU A 127 12.34 -25.40 -0.43
C GLU A 127 13.32 -26.06 -1.41
N ILE A 128 14.11 -26.98 -0.87
CA ILE A 128 14.96 -27.88 -1.64
C ILE A 128 14.16 -29.15 -1.91
N PHE A 129 14.03 -29.52 -3.17
CA PHE A 129 13.39 -30.76 -3.60
C PHE A 129 14.43 -31.70 -4.19
N THR A 130 14.22 -33.00 -3.99
CA THR A 130 15.10 -34.04 -4.53
C THR A 130 14.36 -34.93 -5.52
N ASN A 131 15.07 -35.39 -6.54
CA ASN A 131 14.58 -36.31 -7.57
C ASN A 131 13.31 -35.82 -8.28
N LEU A 132 13.29 -34.53 -8.67
CA LEU A 132 12.18 -33.97 -9.44
C LEU A 132 12.26 -34.43 -10.89
N ARG A 133 11.12 -34.88 -11.43
CA ARG A 133 10.98 -35.15 -12.87
C ARG A 133 10.37 -33.95 -13.55
N ILE A 134 11.15 -33.32 -14.43
CA ILE A 134 10.76 -32.09 -15.12
C ILE A 134 10.77 -32.33 -16.63
N LYS A 135 9.68 -31.97 -17.29
CA LYS A 135 9.63 -31.89 -18.75
C LYS A 135 9.83 -30.44 -19.18
N ILE A 136 10.87 -30.17 -19.98
CA ILE A 136 11.12 -28.85 -20.56
C ILE A 136 10.60 -28.86 -22.00
N VAL A 137 9.76 -27.88 -22.33
CA VAL A 137 9.08 -27.78 -23.63
C VAL A 137 9.26 -26.40 -24.25
N ASP A 138 8.90 -26.26 -25.52
CA ASP A 138 8.81 -24.97 -26.22
C ASP A 138 7.39 -24.81 -26.76
N PHE A 139 6.62 -23.90 -26.17
CA PHE A 139 5.23 -23.64 -26.55
C PHE A 139 5.07 -23.17 -28.01
N THR A 140 6.14 -22.68 -28.64
CA THR A 140 6.12 -22.26 -30.05
C THR A 140 6.22 -23.45 -31.01
N ASP A 141 6.68 -24.60 -30.53
CA ASP A 141 6.77 -25.82 -31.29
C ASP A 141 5.45 -26.61 -31.20
N PRO A 142 4.75 -26.84 -32.33
CA PRO A 142 3.48 -27.57 -32.35
C PRO A 142 3.51 -28.96 -31.70
N GLN A 143 4.69 -29.59 -31.58
CA GLN A 143 4.81 -30.90 -30.95
C GLN A 143 4.45 -30.88 -29.44
N TYR A 144 4.55 -29.72 -28.79
CA TYR A 144 4.27 -29.56 -27.36
C TYR A 144 2.92 -28.87 -27.07
N ALA A 145 2.07 -28.66 -28.07
CA ALA A 145 0.79 -27.98 -27.89
C ALA A 145 -0.12 -28.64 -26.83
N ASP A 146 -0.07 -29.97 -26.72
CA ASP A 146 -0.86 -30.75 -25.75
C ASP A 146 -0.41 -30.56 -24.29
N ASP A 147 0.80 -30.03 -24.06
CA ASP A 147 1.32 -29.70 -22.72
C ASP A 147 0.69 -28.41 -22.15
N LYS A 148 -0.04 -27.63 -22.98
CA LYS A 148 -0.80 -26.43 -22.61
C LYS A 148 0.02 -25.40 -21.83
N THR A 149 1.28 -25.21 -22.22
CA THR A 149 2.19 -24.18 -21.71
C THR A 149 2.04 -22.86 -22.49
N GLY A 150 2.83 -21.85 -22.13
CA GLY A 150 2.91 -20.57 -22.82
C GLY A 150 4.16 -19.79 -22.41
N ASP A 151 4.32 -18.56 -22.90
CA ASP A 151 5.47 -17.72 -22.52
C ASP A 151 5.54 -17.53 -20.99
N CYS A 152 6.56 -18.11 -20.38
CA CYS A 152 6.79 -18.18 -18.93
C CYS A 152 5.65 -18.88 -18.13
N HIS A 153 4.82 -19.71 -18.78
CA HIS A 153 3.74 -20.46 -18.15
C HIS A 153 3.96 -21.98 -18.24
N GLY A 154 3.83 -22.68 -17.11
CA GLY A 154 3.97 -24.14 -17.01
C GLY A 154 2.89 -24.83 -16.18
N LYS A 155 3.03 -26.14 -16.01
CA LYS A 155 2.17 -26.99 -15.16
C LYS A 155 2.97 -27.58 -13.99
N ILE A 156 2.28 -27.83 -12.89
CA ILE A 156 2.87 -28.44 -11.70
C ILE A 156 1.95 -29.52 -11.15
N SER A 157 2.50 -30.56 -10.52
CA SER A 157 1.67 -31.53 -9.81
C SER A 157 0.94 -30.87 -8.63
N PRO A 158 -0.35 -31.15 -8.42
CA PRO A 158 -1.06 -30.63 -7.26
C PRO A 158 -0.41 -30.98 -5.92
N ARG A 159 0.28 -32.13 -5.85
CA ARG A 159 1.05 -32.53 -4.67
C ARG A 159 2.22 -31.58 -4.41
N LEU A 160 3.04 -31.31 -5.43
CA LEU A 160 4.19 -30.42 -5.29
C LEU A 160 3.75 -28.97 -5.07
N ALA A 161 2.69 -28.52 -5.77
CA ALA A 161 2.10 -27.20 -5.53
C ALA A 161 1.67 -27.03 -4.08
N LYS A 162 1.00 -28.02 -3.49
CA LYS A 162 0.57 -27.98 -2.09
C LYS A 162 1.75 -27.88 -1.11
N GLN A 163 2.86 -28.56 -1.39
CA GLN A 163 4.09 -28.46 -0.57
C GLN A 163 4.65 -27.03 -0.61
N LEU A 164 4.55 -26.37 -1.77
CA LEU A 164 4.93 -24.96 -1.95
C LEU A 164 3.89 -23.94 -1.46
N GLY A 165 2.88 -24.36 -0.68
CA GLY A 165 1.80 -23.49 -0.22
C GLY A 165 0.83 -23.03 -1.32
N GLY A 166 0.84 -23.69 -2.47
CA GLY A 166 -0.09 -23.49 -3.58
C GLY A 166 -1.43 -24.21 -3.40
N GLU A 167 -2.43 -23.76 -4.15
CA GLU A 167 -3.79 -24.32 -4.10
C GLU A 167 -4.15 -25.01 -5.41
N ARG A 168 -4.96 -26.08 -5.34
CA ARG A 168 -5.26 -26.94 -6.51
C ARG A 168 -5.85 -26.20 -7.72
N ASN A 169 -6.64 -25.16 -7.51
CA ASN A 169 -7.34 -24.42 -8.56
C ASN A 169 -6.88 -22.95 -8.64
N CYS A 170 -5.63 -22.70 -8.27
CA CYS A 170 -5.04 -21.37 -8.29
C CYS A 170 -3.62 -21.48 -8.84
N PRO A 171 -3.25 -20.71 -9.88
CA PRO A 171 -1.87 -20.65 -10.30
C PRO A 171 -1.01 -19.94 -9.25
N LEU A 172 0.30 -20.18 -9.33
CA LEU A 172 1.30 -19.54 -8.48
C LEU A 172 2.47 -19.04 -9.31
N GLN A 173 3.03 -17.90 -8.93
CA GLN A 173 4.27 -17.38 -9.48
C GLN A 173 5.45 -18.08 -8.80
N PHE A 174 6.38 -18.61 -9.58
CA PHE A 174 7.51 -19.36 -9.05
C PHE A 174 8.86 -18.67 -9.27
N ARG A 175 9.82 -19.06 -8.45
CA ARG A 175 11.25 -18.87 -8.64
C ARG A 175 11.91 -20.23 -8.56
N PHE A 176 12.84 -20.53 -9.45
CA PHE A 176 13.48 -21.83 -9.55
C PHE A 176 14.98 -21.66 -9.74
N ALA A 177 15.78 -22.53 -9.12
CA ALA A 177 17.21 -22.61 -9.34
C ALA A 177 17.67 -24.06 -9.50
N TRP A 178 18.59 -24.25 -10.44
CA TRP A 178 19.32 -25.49 -10.65
C TRP A 178 20.82 -25.22 -10.74
N MET A 179 21.62 -26.00 -10.00
CA MET A 179 23.07 -25.95 -10.03
C MET A 179 23.62 -27.23 -10.64
N LYS A 180 24.49 -27.09 -11.65
CA LYS A 180 25.14 -28.22 -12.32
C LYS A 180 25.90 -29.14 -11.35
N CYS A 181 26.45 -28.58 -10.26
CA CYS A 181 27.18 -29.37 -9.27
C CYS A 181 26.32 -30.33 -8.45
N TRP A 182 24.98 -30.29 -8.59
CA TRP A 182 24.08 -31.27 -7.99
C TRP A 182 23.88 -32.52 -8.84
N ALA A 183 24.32 -32.52 -10.10
CA ALA A 183 24.32 -33.72 -10.94
C ALA A 183 25.55 -34.58 -10.69
N GLU A 184 25.40 -35.90 -10.88
CA GLU A 184 26.52 -36.83 -10.98
C GLU A 184 27.36 -36.53 -12.24
N THR A 185 28.65 -36.84 -12.20
CA THR A 185 29.66 -36.37 -13.17
C THR A 185 29.45 -36.78 -14.64
N ASP A 186 28.47 -37.64 -14.96
CA ASP A 186 28.17 -38.11 -16.33
C ASP A 186 26.65 -38.33 -16.62
N ASN A 187 25.74 -37.70 -15.86
CA ASN A 187 24.30 -37.90 -16.11
C ASN A 187 23.80 -37.13 -17.36
N SER A 188 23.49 -37.86 -18.43
CA SER A 188 22.92 -37.31 -19.67
C SER A 188 21.49 -36.77 -19.52
N GLN A 189 20.79 -37.06 -18.41
CA GLN A 189 19.42 -36.63 -18.11
C GLN A 189 19.34 -35.38 -17.21
N SER A 190 20.45 -34.63 -17.08
CA SER A 190 20.48 -33.35 -16.35
C SER A 190 20.93 -32.19 -17.27
N PRO A 191 20.49 -30.95 -17.01
CA PRO A 191 20.91 -29.78 -17.79
C PRO A 191 22.44 -29.57 -17.78
N LYS A 192 23.01 -29.15 -18.92
CA LYS A 192 24.49 -29.02 -19.08
C LYS A 192 25.09 -27.82 -18.34
N THR A 193 24.25 -26.91 -17.84
CA THR A 193 24.65 -25.68 -17.14
C THR A 193 23.70 -25.37 -15.98
N SER A 194 24.15 -24.53 -15.04
CA SER A 194 23.30 -23.99 -13.96
C SER A 194 22.42 -22.85 -14.51
N PHE A 195 21.24 -22.66 -13.95
CA PHE A 195 20.32 -21.60 -14.38
C PHE A 195 19.32 -21.19 -13.30
N LEU A 196 18.67 -20.06 -13.53
CA LEU A 196 17.51 -19.59 -12.79
C LEU A 196 16.28 -19.66 -13.70
N ALA A 197 15.10 -19.84 -13.13
CA ALA A 197 13.86 -19.70 -13.88
C ALA A 197 12.80 -18.95 -13.09
N LYS A 198 11.89 -18.30 -13.82
CA LYS A 198 10.72 -17.60 -13.28
C LYS A 198 9.53 -17.79 -14.22
N GLY A 199 8.34 -17.74 -13.66
CA GLY A 199 7.10 -17.83 -14.42
C GLY A 199 5.91 -18.11 -13.53
N THR A 200 4.86 -18.66 -14.13
CA THR A 200 3.67 -19.15 -13.43
C THR A 200 3.52 -20.66 -13.60
N PHE A 201 3.03 -21.33 -12.56
CA PHE A 201 2.61 -22.73 -12.61
C PHE A 201 1.12 -22.85 -12.32
N LEU A 202 0.41 -23.65 -13.13
CA LEU A 202 -0.95 -24.07 -12.83
C LEU A 202 -0.96 -25.55 -12.41
N PRO A 203 -1.55 -25.90 -11.25
CA PRO A 203 -1.66 -27.29 -10.85
C PRO A 203 -2.55 -28.12 -11.79
N ASP A 204 -2.01 -29.21 -12.35
CA ASP A 204 -2.75 -30.09 -13.28
C ASP A 204 -2.26 -31.55 -13.19
N ALA A 205 -2.99 -32.39 -12.46
CA ALA A 205 -2.63 -33.81 -12.29
C ALA A 205 -2.71 -34.64 -13.59
N LYS A 206 -3.49 -34.22 -14.59
CA LYS A 206 -3.62 -34.98 -15.86
C LYS A 206 -2.38 -34.82 -16.74
N LEU A 207 -1.80 -33.62 -16.75
CA LEU A 207 -0.59 -33.32 -17.50
C LEU A 207 0.69 -33.68 -16.73
N THR A 208 0.63 -33.70 -15.40
CA THR A 208 1.80 -33.99 -14.55
C THR A 208 1.77 -35.42 -14.00
N ASP A 209 1.09 -35.66 -12.87
CA ASP A 209 1.08 -36.94 -12.16
C ASP A 209 0.75 -38.14 -13.08
N ALA A 210 -0.26 -38.00 -13.95
CA ALA A 210 -0.69 -39.07 -14.87
C ALA A 210 0.32 -39.36 -15.99
N GLN A 211 1.20 -38.42 -16.31
CA GLN A 211 2.30 -38.59 -17.27
C GLN A 211 3.64 -38.89 -16.58
N GLY A 212 3.68 -38.88 -15.24
CA GLY A 212 4.89 -39.13 -14.47
C GLY A 212 5.83 -37.94 -14.35
N TYR A 213 5.36 -36.70 -14.50
CA TYR A 213 6.18 -35.50 -14.26
C TYR A 213 5.70 -34.78 -13.00
N ASP A 214 6.62 -34.10 -12.31
CA ASP A 214 6.28 -33.18 -11.23
C ASP A 214 6.03 -31.77 -11.77
N ILE A 215 6.77 -31.36 -12.82
CA ILE A 215 6.68 -30.06 -13.47
C ILE A 215 6.77 -30.22 -14.98
N ILE A 216 5.96 -29.43 -15.70
CA ILE A 216 6.19 -29.10 -17.11
C ILE A 216 6.53 -27.62 -17.19
N MET A 217 7.71 -27.30 -17.68
CA MET A 217 8.23 -25.92 -17.74
C MET A 217 8.49 -25.53 -19.19
N ASP A 218 8.02 -24.34 -19.56
CA ASP A 218 8.38 -23.77 -20.85
C ASP A 218 9.81 -23.18 -20.82
N ILE A 219 10.57 -23.41 -21.89
CA ILE A 219 11.96 -22.96 -22.05
C ILE A 219 12.11 -21.44 -21.92
N SER A 220 11.09 -20.65 -22.26
CA SER A 220 11.06 -19.20 -22.06
C SER A 220 11.18 -18.79 -20.59
N SER A 221 10.82 -19.67 -19.63
CA SER A 221 10.95 -19.44 -18.19
C SER A 221 12.40 -19.33 -17.72
N ILE A 222 13.34 -19.92 -18.47
CA ILE A 222 14.76 -20.00 -18.11
C ILE A 222 15.45 -18.65 -18.33
N LYS A 223 16.17 -18.19 -17.30
CA LYS A 223 16.91 -16.91 -17.24
C LYS A 223 18.37 -17.15 -16.87
N GLY A 224 19.23 -16.19 -17.20
CA GLY A 224 20.69 -16.26 -16.94
C GLY A 224 21.50 -17.00 -17.99
N ILE A 225 20.85 -17.55 -19.02
CA ILE A 225 21.49 -18.17 -20.19
C ILE A 225 21.26 -17.31 -21.43
N LYS A 226 22.31 -17.15 -22.24
CA LYS A 226 22.23 -16.46 -23.53
C LYS A 226 21.28 -17.23 -24.44
N LYS A 227 20.25 -16.58 -24.99
CA LYS A 227 19.20 -17.21 -25.81
C LYS A 227 19.76 -18.11 -26.92
N SER A 228 20.84 -17.68 -27.58
CA SER A 228 21.48 -18.44 -28.67
C SER A 228 22.09 -19.78 -28.24
N HIS A 229 22.36 -19.98 -26.96
CA HIS A 229 22.94 -21.23 -26.42
C HIS A 229 21.91 -22.06 -25.65
N LEU A 230 20.68 -21.57 -25.50
CA LEU A 230 19.68 -22.19 -24.63
C LEU A 230 19.33 -23.61 -25.09
N GLN A 231 19.05 -23.79 -26.39
CA GLN A 231 18.73 -25.10 -26.97
C GLN A 231 19.88 -26.11 -26.89
N ASP A 232 21.14 -25.64 -26.93
CA ASP A 232 22.31 -26.51 -26.88
C ASP A 232 22.62 -27.00 -25.45
N LEU A 233 22.40 -26.11 -24.48
CA LEU A 233 22.71 -26.34 -23.07
C LEU A 233 21.56 -27.00 -22.31
N ILE A 234 20.33 -26.66 -22.68
CA ILE A 234 19.08 -27.16 -22.09
C ILE A 234 18.06 -27.40 -23.22
N PRO A 235 18.26 -28.44 -24.05
CA PRO A 235 17.28 -28.82 -25.08
C PRO A 235 15.92 -29.16 -24.46
N CYS A 236 14.85 -29.05 -25.25
CA CYS A 236 13.55 -29.58 -24.84
C CYS A 236 13.63 -31.09 -24.64
N GLY A 237 12.99 -31.61 -23.60
CA GLY A 237 13.06 -33.01 -23.24
C GLY A 237 12.72 -33.28 -21.77
N GLU A 238 12.90 -34.52 -21.38
CA GLU A 238 12.68 -35.00 -20.02
C GLU A 238 13.97 -34.99 -19.21
N TYR A 239 13.86 -34.56 -17.97
CA TYR A 239 14.99 -34.40 -17.08
C TYR A 239 14.68 -34.93 -15.69
N GLU A 240 15.71 -35.49 -15.06
CA GLU A 240 15.71 -35.78 -13.64
C GLU A 240 16.66 -34.82 -12.94
N PHE A 241 16.11 -34.11 -11.95
CA PHE A 241 16.82 -33.15 -11.13
C PHE A 241 17.04 -33.76 -9.74
N PRO A 242 18.23 -34.34 -9.46
CA PRO A 242 18.57 -34.89 -8.14
C PRO A 242 18.31 -33.92 -6.98
N GLN A 243 18.50 -32.63 -7.23
CA GLN A 243 18.23 -31.55 -6.28
C GLN A 243 17.79 -30.29 -7.03
N ALA A 244 16.78 -29.57 -6.58
CA ALA A 244 16.44 -28.24 -7.11
C ALA A 244 15.91 -27.36 -6.00
N VAL A 245 16.00 -26.03 -6.17
CA VAL A 245 15.36 -25.09 -5.26
C VAL A 245 14.17 -24.48 -5.96
N ILE A 246 13.00 -24.54 -5.31
CA ILE A 246 11.78 -23.90 -5.80
C ILE A 246 11.23 -23.00 -4.71
N GLY A 247 10.88 -21.78 -5.09
CA GLY A 247 10.20 -20.82 -4.23
C GLY A 247 8.87 -20.42 -4.84
N ASN A 248 7.83 -20.38 -4.01
CA ASN A 248 6.56 -19.80 -4.38
C ASN A 248 6.56 -18.31 -4.03
N ARG A 249 6.62 -17.47 -5.06
CA ARG A 249 6.62 -16.01 -4.95
C ARG A 249 5.22 -15.46 -4.63
N GLY A 250 4.18 -16.25 -4.87
CA GLY A 250 2.80 -15.91 -4.55
C GLY A 250 1.78 -16.63 -5.43
N ASN A 251 0.65 -17.02 -4.86
CA ASN A 251 -0.54 -17.54 -5.52
C ASN A 251 -1.33 -16.43 -6.22
N ALA A 252 -2.06 -16.71 -7.30
CA ALA A 252 -2.91 -15.69 -7.92
C ALA A 252 -3.98 -15.19 -6.95
N LYS A 253 -4.14 -13.86 -6.83
CA LYS A 253 -5.20 -13.22 -6.05
C LYS A 253 -5.91 -12.16 -6.88
N ALA A 254 -7.24 -12.15 -6.77
CA ALA A 254 -8.04 -11.05 -7.29
C ALA A 254 -7.95 -9.90 -6.30
N THR A 255 -7.38 -8.78 -6.72
CA THR A 255 -7.14 -7.63 -5.85
C THR A 255 -7.90 -6.42 -6.35
N SER A 256 -8.25 -5.54 -5.43
CA SER A 256 -8.77 -4.23 -5.79
C SER A 256 -7.60 -3.28 -6.03
N TYR A 257 -7.59 -2.62 -7.19
CA TYR A 257 -6.58 -1.64 -7.59
C TYR A 257 -7.22 -0.27 -7.66
N ASP A 258 -6.70 0.70 -6.92
CA ASP A 258 -7.15 2.09 -7.04
C ASP A 258 -6.99 2.59 -8.49
N ASN A 259 -7.97 3.36 -8.96
CA ASN A 259 -7.86 4.01 -10.25
C ASN A 259 -6.66 4.98 -10.28
N SER A 260 -6.21 5.31 -11.48
CA SER A 260 -5.07 6.18 -11.72
C SER A 260 -5.40 7.24 -12.75
N TRP A 261 -4.79 8.41 -12.61
CA TRP A 261 -4.83 9.44 -13.64
C TRP A 261 -4.35 8.91 -15.01
N GLN A 262 -3.48 7.89 -15.04
CA GLN A 262 -3.03 7.23 -16.28
C GLN A 262 -4.16 6.53 -17.04
N PHE A 263 -5.19 6.04 -16.35
CA PHE A 263 -6.39 5.50 -16.99
C PHE A 263 -7.34 6.62 -17.38
N THR A 264 -7.59 7.54 -16.44
CA THR A 264 -8.58 8.62 -16.56
C THR A 264 -8.29 9.58 -17.73
N ILE A 265 -7.01 9.85 -18.04
CA ILE A 265 -6.61 10.86 -19.04
C ILE A 265 -7.04 10.55 -20.49
N TRP A 266 -7.43 9.31 -20.79
CA TRP A 266 -7.79 8.87 -22.14
C TRP A 266 -9.26 9.07 -22.51
N TYR A 267 -10.08 9.51 -21.55
CA TYR A 267 -11.52 9.60 -21.69
C TYR A 267 -11.99 11.06 -21.72
N SER A 268 -13.24 11.26 -22.15
CA SER A 268 -13.86 12.58 -22.08
C SER A 268 -14.18 12.98 -20.64
N GLU A 269 -14.24 14.28 -20.42
CA GLU A 269 -14.63 14.86 -19.14
C GLU A 269 -16.02 14.36 -18.68
N ALA A 270 -16.96 14.24 -19.62
CA ALA A 270 -18.31 13.78 -19.35
C ALA A 270 -18.34 12.32 -18.90
N ALA A 271 -17.61 11.42 -19.58
CA ALA A 271 -17.57 10.01 -19.21
C ALA A 271 -16.97 9.80 -17.82
N VAL A 272 -15.87 10.50 -17.52
CA VAL A 272 -15.22 10.44 -16.21
C VAL A 272 -16.13 10.96 -15.10
N LYS A 273 -16.84 12.07 -15.33
CA LYS A 273 -17.80 12.63 -14.37
C LYS A 273 -18.91 11.64 -14.06
N GLU A 274 -19.60 11.12 -15.07
CA GLU A 274 -20.74 10.23 -14.87
C GLU A 274 -20.35 8.92 -14.16
N ASP A 275 -19.19 8.34 -14.47
CA ASP A 275 -18.81 7.02 -13.95
C ASP A 275 -18.07 7.09 -12.61
N PHE A 276 -17.33 8.17 -12.31
CA PHE A 276 -16.51 8.26 -11.09
C PHE A 276 -17.02 9.24 -10.04
N SER A 277 -17.95 10.16 -10.35
CA SER A 277 -18.38 11.18 -9.37
C SER A 277 -19.02 10.58 -8.13
N GLN A 278 -19.94 9.62 -8.27
CA GLN A 278 -20.66 9.03 -7.15
C GLN A 278 -19.74 8.30 -6.15
N PRO A 279 -18.90 7.32 -6.55
CA PRO A 279 -18.01 6.65 -5.60
C PRO A 279 -16.98 7.62 -4.97
N THR A 280 -16.59 8.68 -5.69
CA THR A 280 -15.71 9.71 -5.13
C THR A 280 -16.43 10.57 -4.10
N LEU A 281 -17.69 10.94 -4.37
CA LEU A 281 -18.50 11.78 -3.49
C LEU A 281 -18.71 11.13 -2.13
N GLU A 282 -19.04 9.83 -2.12
CA GLU A 282 -19.24 9.06 -0.89
C GLU A 282 -17.97 9.04 -0.02
N LYS A 283 -16.81 8.76 -0.62
CA LYS A 283 -15.52 8.77 0.10
C LYS A 283 -15.12 10.17 0.56
N ALA A 284 -15.37 11.20 -0.25
CA ALA A 284 -15.09 12.58 0.10
C ALA A 284 -15.95 13.07 1.28
N GLN A 285 -17.24 12.75 1.30
CA GLN A 285 -18.13 13.06 2.41
C GLN A 285 -17.71 12.36 3.70
N ALA A 286 -17.37 11.06 3.63
CA ALA A 286 -16.88 10.31 4.77
C ALA A 286 -15.58 10.91 5.33
N LEU A 287 -14.65 11.32 4.46
CA LEU A 287 -13.40 11.95 4.86
C LEU A 287 -13.61 13.34 5.49
N ALA A 288 -14.53 14.14 4.93
CA ALA A 288 -14.87 15.46 5.45
C ALA A 288 -15.42 15.40 6.88
N GLU A 289 -16.29 14.43 7.19
CA GLU A 289 -16.78 14.26 8.56
C GLU A 289 -15.72 13.66 9.49
N LEU A 290 -14.94 12.68 9.00
CA LEU A 290 -13.90 12.04 9.81
C LEU A 290 -12.85 13.03 10.32
N GLN A 291 -12.40 13.97 9.48
CA GLN A 291 -11.36 14.93 9.88
C GLN A 291 -11.79 15.92 10.98
N ARG A 292 -13.09 16.04 11.27
CA ARG A 292 -13.62 16.90 12.34
C ARG A 292 -13.50 16.28 13.73
N ASN A 293 -13.23 14.98 13.82
CA ASN A 293 -13.10 14.25 15.08
C ASN A 293 -11.72 13.60 15.18
N PRO A 294 -10.75 14.21 15.90
CA PRO A 294 -9.39 13.69 16.03
C PRO A 294 -9.31 12.27 16.60
N LEU A 295 -10.21 11.91 17.53
CA LEU A 295 -10.27 10.57 18.10
C LEU A 295 -10.78 9.55 17.08
N ALA A 296 -11.81 9.92 16.31
CA ALA A 296 -12.31 9.10 15.21
C ALA A 296 -11.25 8.86 14.14
N LEU A 297 -10.56 9.94 13.76
CA LEU A 297 -9.48 9.90 12.79
C LEU A 297 -8.33 9.01 13.27
N ALA A 298 -7.93 9.12 14.55
CA ALA A 298 -6.91 8.24 15.13
C ALA A 298 -7.29 6.76 15.04
N LYS A 299 -8.52 6.41 15.47
CA LYS A 299 -9.05 5.04 15.38
C LYS A 299 -9.15 4.54 13.94
N TYR A 300 -9.60 5.40 13.02
CA TYR A 300 -9.67 5.09 11.60
C TYR A 300 -8.30 4.83 11.01
N ILE A 301 -7.28 5.66 11.31
CA ILE A 301 -5.91 5.47 10.84
C ILE A 301 -5.36 4.11 11.27
N VAL A 302 -5.54 3.72 12.54
CA VAL A 302 -5.15 2.39 13.05
C VAL A 302 -5.91 1.29 12.30
N GLN A 303 -7.23 1.44 12.11
CA GLN A 303 -8.05 0.45 11.41
C GLN A 303 -7.64 0.29 9.93
N GLN A 304 -7.32 1.38 9.23
CA GLN A 304 -6.85 1.33 7.84
C GLN A 304 -5.48 0.68 7.76
N TYR A 305 -4.59 1.00 8.70
CA TYR A 305 -3.30 0.33 8.81
C TYR A 305 -3.47 -1.17 9.06
N ASP A 306 -4.34 -1.59 9.98
CA ASP A 306 -4.61 -3.01 10.25
C ASP A 306 -5.14 -3.73 9.01
N LYS A 307 -6.02 -3.08 8.24
CA LYS A 307 -6.53 -3.64 6.98
C LYS A 307 -5.45 -3.73 5.92
N GLN A 308 -4.61 -2.71 5.79
CA GLN A 308 -3.47 -2.72 4.89
C GLN A 308 -2.45 -3.77 5.30
N GLN A 309 -2.24 -3.98 6.60
CA GLN A 309 -1.36 -5.01 7.14
C GLN A 309 -1.94 -6.40 7.06
N GLN A 310 -3.25 -6.58 7.18
CA GLN A 310 -3.90 -7.86 6.90
C GLN A 310 -3.86 -8.14 5.40
N ALA A 311 -4.18 -7.14 4.58
CA ALA A 311 -4.05 -7.24 3.13
C ALA A 311 -2.59 -7.45 2.73
N GLN A 312 -1.61 -6.85 3.41
CA GLN A 312 -0.18 -7.06 3.20
C GLN A 312 0.27 -8.37 3.84
N GLN A 313 -0.20 -8.86 4.95
CA GLN A 313 0.11 -10.25 5.35
C GLN A 313 -0.49 -11.23 4.35
N GLU A 314 -1.60 -10.85 3.70
CA GLU A 314 -2.17 -11.49 2.52
C GLU A 314 -1.49 -11.08 1.17
N LEU A 315 -0.57 -10.08 1.06
CA LEU A 315 -0.01 -9.51 -0.21
C LEU A 315 1.53 -9.30 -0.21
N SER A 316 2.17 -9.21 0.96
CA SER A 316 3.38 -9.92 1.40
C SER A 316 3.20 -11.45 1.35
N GLU A 317 2.18 -11.91 0.64
CA GLU A 317 2.15 -13.15 -0.13
C GLU A 317 2.26 -12.99 -1.66
N GLU A 318 2.25 -11.79 -2.29
CA GLU A 318 2.26 -11.68 -3.76
C GLU A 318 2.94 -10.47 -4.47
N ALA A 319 2.97 -9.21 -4.05
CA ALA A 319 3.34 -8.14 -5.01
C ALA A 319 3.97 -6.86 -4.43
N VAL A 320 5.30 -6.76 -4.51
CA VAL A 320 6.02 -5.48 -4.51
C VAL A 320 7.15 -5.62 -5.52
N ASN A 321 6.89 -5.19 -6.76
CA ASN A 321 7.83 -4.61 -7.71
C ASN A 321 7.13 -4.51 -9.06
N GLU A 322 6.37 -3.45 -9.26
CA GLU A 322 6.32 -2.71 -10.53
C GLU A 322 5.52 -1.42 -10.29
N ILE A 323 6.12 -0.30 -10.71
CA ILE A 323 5.75 1.10 -10.49
C ILE A 323 6.30 1.71 -9.19
N GLU A 324 7.44 2.39 -9.32
CA GLU A 324 7.99 3.32 -8.33
C GLU A 324 6.96 4.40 -7.98
N GLY A 325 6.28 4.22 -6.85
CA GLY A 325 5.54 5.23 -6.13
C GLY A 325 6.12 5.36 -4.73
N ASP A 326 6.90 6.41 -4.52
CA ASP A 326 7.31 7.01 -3.24
C ASP A 326 7.34 6.07 -2.02
N THR A 327 8.33 5.18 -2.00
CA THR A 327 8.63 4.24 -0.90
C THR A 327 8.98 4.92 0.43
N ASN A 328 9.08 6.26 0.46
CA ASN A 328 9.37 7.01 1.69
C ASN A 328 8.21 7.02 2.70
N GLN A 329 6.99 6.64 2.32
CA GLN A 329 5.88 6.50 3.28
C GLN A 329 5.75 5.09 3.89
N GLN A 330 6.27 4.04 3.26
CA GLN A 330 6.08 2.64 3.73
C GLN A 330 7.00 2.24 4.89
N VAL A 331 8.13 2.94 5.10
CA VAL A 331 8.98 2.69 6.29
C VAL A 331 8.38 3.33 7.56
N GLN A 332 7.41 4.24 7.41
CA GLN A 332 6.56 4.71 8.53
C GLN A 332 5.42 3.76 8.85
N GLU A 333 5.60 2.46 8.59
CA GLU A 333 4.97 1.49 9.47
C GLU A 333 5.33 1.79 10.93
N SER A 334 4.25 2.00 11.68
CA SER A 334 4.06 1.66 13.08
C SER A 334 4.47 2.60 14.20
N ARG A 335 5.28 3.67 14.09
CA ARG A 335 5.54 4.48 15.32
C ARG A 335 4.27 5.16 15.83
N TRP A 336 3.59 5.90 14.95
CA TRP A 336 2.31 6.51 15.32
C TRP A 336 1.21 5.48 15.53
N ILE A 337 1.19 4.40 14.75
CA ILE A 337 0.17 3.36 14.93
C ILE A 337 0.32 2.69 16.31
N SER A 338 1.55 2.35 16.74
CA SER A 338 1.83 1.83 18.07
C SER A 338 1.42 2.83 19.15
N LEU A 339 1.86 4.09 19.04
CA LEU A 339 1.47 5.15 19.97
C LEU A 339 -0.06 5.29 20.10
N LEU A 340 -0.79 5.30 18.98
CA LEU A 340 -2.26 5.44 18.96
C LEU A 340 -2.98 4.18 19.48
N ARG A 341 -2.41 2.99 19.29
CA ARG A 341 -2.91 1.74 19.89
C ARG A 341 -2.72 1.73 21.41
N SER A 342 -1.57 2.19 21.86
CA SER A 342 -1.22 2.27 23.29
C SER A 342 -1.97 3.40 24.01
N ASP A 343 -2.46 4.41 23.28
CA ASP A 343 -3.14 5.59 23.84
C ASP A 343 -4.59 5.31 24.28
N LYS A 344 -4.74 4.57 25.38
CA LYS A 344 -6.03 4.12 25.94
C LYS A 344 -7.03 5.26 26.20
N TYR A 345 -6.55 6.44 26.61
CA TYR A 345 -7.40 7.55 27.02
C TYR A 345 -7.37 8.74 26.04
N GLY A 346 -6.83 8.56 24.83
CA GLY A 346 -6.75 9.64 23.83
C GLY A 346 -5.88 10.83 24.27
N GLN A 347 -4.83 10.59 25.03
CA GLN A 347 -3.91 11.61 25.54
C GLN A 347 -3.07 12.27 24.44
N LEU A 348 -2.86 11.60 23.30
CA LEU A 348 -1.99 12.09 22.23
C LEU A 348 -2.72 12.84 21.10
N VAL A 349 -4.04 12.68 20.96
CA VAL A 349 -4.81 13.14 19.78
C VAL A 349 -4.91 14.66 19.65
N GLU A 350 -4.43 15.41 20.64
CA GLU A 350 -4.34 16.87 20.62
C GLU A 350 -2.89 17.37 20.70
N THR A 351 -1.90 16.47 20.62
CA THR A 351 -0.49 16.88 20.60
C THR A 351 -0.17 17.59 19.28
N PRO A 352 0.74 18.59 19.27
CA PRO A 352 1.19 19.21 18.03
C PRO A 352 1.83 18.21 17.04
N LYS A 353 2.42 17.14 17.58
CA LYS A 353 3.03 16.07 16.78
C LYS A 353 1.94 15.25 16.08
N PHE A 354 0.87 14.86 16.78
CA PHE A 354 -0.27 14.17 16.16
C PHE A 354 -0.99 15.06 15.16
N ARG A 355 -1.24 16.33 15.48
CA ARG A 355 -1.85 17.29 14.54
C ARG A 355 -1.10 17.32 13.22
N LYS A 356 0.23 17.46 13.25
CA LYS A 356 1.07 17.42 12.02
C LYS A 356 0.88 16.09 11.27
N PHE A 357 0.97 14.96 11.97
CA PHE A 357 0.77 13.63 11.36
C PHE A 357 -0.64 13.47 10.74
N ALA A 358 -1.68 13.87 11.44
CA ALA A 358 -3.07 13.72 11.03
C ALA A 358 -3.43 14.66 9.87
N THR A 359 -2.95 15.91 9.87
CA THR A 359 -3.08 16.83 8.73
C THR A 359 -2.39 16.24 7.49
N ASP A 360 -1.19 15.69 7.63
CA ASP A 360 -0.46 15.07 6.52
C ASP A 360 -1.22 13.86 5.96
N TYR A 361 -1.75 13.01 6.85
CA TYR A 361 -2.56 11.86 6.47
C TYR A 361 -3.83 12.28 5.71
N VAL A 362 -4.61 13.20 6.26
CA VAL A 362 -5.87 13.68 5.67
C VAL A 362 -5.62 14.38 4.32
N ALA A 363 -4.60 15.23 4.23
CA ALA A 363 -4.23 15.89 2.97
C ALA A 363 -3.86 14.87 1.88
N ASN A 364 -3.15 13.78 2.25
CA ASN A 364 -2.84 12.71 1.31
C ASN A 364 -4.11 11.96 0.86
N GLN A 365 -5.06 11.70 1.75
CA GLN A 365 -6.34 11.05 1.38
C GLN A 365 -7.16 11.93 0.42
N TRP A 366 -7.24 13.23 0.68
CA TRP A 366 -7.90 14.18 -0.24
C TRP A 366 -7.20 14.25 -1.60
N ARG A 367 -5.86 14.29 -1.59
CA ARG A 367 -5.04 14.26 -2.80
C ARG A 367 -5.28 12.99 -3.61
N ASP A 368 -5.33 11.84 -2.96
CA ASP A 368 -5.62 10.57 -3.61
C ASP A 368 -7.02 10.58 -4.23
N LEU A 369 -8.06 11.03 -3.52
CA LEU A 369 -9.41 11.14 -4.11
C LEU A 369 -9.44 12.07 -5.33
N ALA A 370 -8.72 13.19 -5.29
CA ALA A 370 -8.67 14.13 -6.42
C ALA A 370 -7.95 13.58 -7.66
N ILE A 371 -6.88 12.81 -7.46
CA ILE A 371 -6.01 12.30 -8.53
C ILE A 371 -6.49 10.94 -9.06
N LYS A 372 -6.96 10.08 -8.16
CA LYS A 372 -7.29 8.67 -8.40
C LYS A 372 -8.79 8.42 -8.47
N SER A 373 -9.64 9.37 -8.07
CA SER A 373 -11.07 9.17 -7.81
C SER A 373 -11.35 8.20 -6.65
N GLY A 374 -12.63 7.99 -6.33
CA GLY A 374 -13.08 6.98 -5.39
C GLY A 374 -13.29 5.58 -5.98
N TYR A 375 -13.04 5.36 -7.27
CA TYR A 375 -13.25 4.06 -7.93
C TYR A 375 -12.01 3.15 -7.85
N SER A 376 -12.26 1.84 -7.68
CA SER A 376 -11.22 0.81 -7.71
C SER A 376 -11.57 -0.30 -8.72
N HIS A 377 -10.58 -0.69 -9.53
CA HIS A 377 -10.65 -1.78 -10.50
C HIS A 377 -10.49 -3.15 -9.81
N SER A 378 -10.97 -4.22 -10.44
CA SER A 378 -10.58 -5.59 -10.08
C SER A 378 -9.32 -5.98 -10.85
N SER A 379 -8.66 -7.06 -10.46
CA SER A 379 -7.55 -7.64 -11.22
C SER A 379 -7.55 -9.16 -11.21
N GLY A 380 -6.72 -9.74 -12.06
CA GLY A 380 -6.30 -11.12 -11.92
C GLY A 380 -4.98 -11.37 -12.64
N MET A 381 -4.32 -12.47 -12.26
CA MET A 381 -3.11 -12.92 -12.93
C MET A 381 -3.42 -13.32 -14.37
N ALA A 382 -2.65 -12.80 -15.33
CA ALA A 382 -2.79 -13.16 -16.73
C ALA A 382 -2.48 -14.65 -16.91
N MET A 383 -3.34 -15.37 -17.63
CA MET A 383 -3.13 -16.77 -17.97
C MET A 383 -3.41 -17.03 -19.45
N PRO A 384 -2.56 -17.81 -20.15
CA PRO A 384 -2.70 -18.01 -21.59
C PRO A 384 -3.83 -18.99 -21.90
N CYS A 385 -4.69 -18.65 -22.87
CA CYS A 385 -5.70 -19.58 -23.39
C CYS A 385 -5.96 -19.31 -24.88
N ASP A 386 -5.26 -20.05 -25.75
CA ASP A 386 -5.35 -19.98 -27.21
C ASP A 386 -6.69 -20.43 -27.79
N ARG A 387 -7.44 -21.29 -27.09
CA ARG A 387 -8.79 -21.71 -27.48
C ARG A 387 -9.87 -20.64 -27.30
N LEU A 388 -9.59 -19.55 -26.58
CA LEU A 388 -10.53 -18.43 -26.49
C LEU A 388 -10.50 -17.65 -27.81
N PRO A 389 -11.65 -17.37 -28.44
CA PRO A 389 -11.69 -16.45 -29.57
C PRO A 389 -11.08 -15.10 -29.20
N ARG A 390 -10.32 -14.49 -30.12
CA ARG A 390 -9.82 -13.13 -29.93
C ARG A 390 -10.98 -12.18 -29.59
N GLY A 391 -10.75 -11.27 -28.64
CA GLY A 391 -11.77 -10.37 -28.11
C GLY A 391 -12.74 -10.97 -27.09
N THR A 392 -12.53 -12.22 -26.68
CA THR A 392 -13.17 -12.84 -25.52
C THR A 392 -12.14 -13.15 -24.43
N ILE A 393 -12.57 -13.07 -23.17
CA ILE A 393 -11.77 -13.45 -22.01
C ILE A 393 -12.61 -14.27 -21.03
N CYS A 394 -11.96 -14.94 -20.08
CA CYS A 394 -12.65 -15.54 -18.94
C CYS A 394 -12.04 -15.02 -17.64
N VAL A 395 -12.85 -14.27 -16.89
CA VAL A 395 -12.54 -13.69 -15.58
C VAL A 395 -13.52 -14.28 -14.57
N PRO A 396 -13.15 -15.37 -13.89
CA PRO A 396 -14.12 -16.19 -13.13
C PRO A 396 -14.77 -15.48 -11.94
N HIS A 397 -14.08 -14.49 -11.37
CA HIS A 397 -14.53 -13.72 -10.21
C HIS A 397 -15.42 -12.51 -10.57
N LEU A 398 -15.63 -12.24 -11.87
CA LEU A 398 -16.53 -11.21 -12.37
C LEU A 398 -17.72 -11.83 -13.11
N PRO A 399 -18.89 -11.16 -13.15
CA PRO A 399 -20.02 -11.62 -13.95
C PRO A 399 -19.68 -11.65 -15.46
N GLU A 400 -20.38 -12.50 -16.21
CA GLU A 400 -20.33 -12.47 -17.67
C GLU A 400 -20.82 -11.13 -18.22
N GLY A 401 -20.34 -10.77 -19.42
CA GLY A 401 -20.65 -9.50 -20.07
C GLY A 401 -19.41 -8.71 -20.45
N ASP A 402 -19.61 -7.51 -21.00
CA ASP A 402 -18.49 -6.69 -21.44
C ASP A 402 -17.66 -6.16 -20.24
N VAL A 403 -16.35 -6.18 -20.41
CA VAL A 403 -15.38 -5.73 -19.42
C VAL A 403 -14.29 -4.89 -20.08
N ILE A 404 -13.85 -3.84 -19.39
CA ILE A 404 -12.70 -3.01 -19.77
C ILE A 404 -11.46 -3.64 -19.15
N LEU A 405 -10.43 -3.89 -19.97
CA LEU A 405 -9.19 -4.54 -19.58
C LEU A 405 -7.98 -3.64 -19.91
N THR A 406 -7.02 -3.57 -19.00
CA THR A 406 -5.74 -2.88 -19.24
C THR A 406 -4.61 -3.41 -18.34
N ARG A 407 -3.39 -2.91 -18.55
CA ARG A 407 -2.20 -3.16 -17.72
C ARG A 407 -1.50 -1.82 -17.45
N TYR A 408 -0.98 -1.65 -16.23
CA TYR A 408 -0.11 -0.51 -15.92
C TYR A 408 1.38 -0.86 -16.10
N PRO A 409 2.23 0.11 -16.51
CA PRO A 409 1.88 1.46 -16.94
C PRO A 409 1.11 1.46 -18.28
N ILE A 410 0.19 2.42 -18.47
CA ILE A 410 -0.61 2.52 -19.70
C ILE A 410 0.18 3.35 -20.71
N VAL A 411 0.58 2.73 -21.83
CA VAL A 411 1.35 3.44 -22.86
C VAL A 411 0.48 4.45 -23.60
N ASN A 412 -0.69 4.01 -24.08
CA ASN A 412 -1.70 4.88 -24.65
C ASN A 412 -3.10 4.25 -24.53
N SER A 413 -4.14 4.94 -25.03
CA SER A 413 -5.51 4.43 -24.97
C SER A 413 -5.74 3.11 -25.72
N ASP A 414 -4.88 2.74 -26.67
CA ASP A 414 -4.99 1.48 -27.41
C ASP A 414 -4.65 0.27 -26.54
N ASN A 415 -4.04 0.49 -25.37
CA ASN A 415 -3.81 -0.53 -24.35
C ASN A 415 -4.99 -0.75 -23.39
N ILE A 416 -6.09 -0.03 -23.61
CA ILE A 416 -7.33 -0.19 -22.86
C ILE A 416 -8.37 -0.72 -23.83
N ARG A 417 -8.89 -1.93 -23.58
CA ARG A 417 -9.77 -2.62 -24.52
C ARG A 417 -11.00 -3.19 -23.85
N LEU A 418 -12.12 -3.16 -24.58
CA LEU A 418 -13.31 -3.92 -24.26
C LEU A 418 -13.18 -5.35 -24.75
N TYR A 419 -13.46 -6.29 -23.85
CA TYR A 419 -13.59 -7.71 -24.14
C TYR A 419 -14.96 -8.21 -23.68
N HIS A 420 -15.41 -9.31 -24.27
CA HIS A 420 -16.56 -10.04 -23.75
C HIS A 420 -16.08 -11.11 -22.74
N ASN A 421 -16.48 -10.97 -21.48
CA ASN A 421 -16.21 -11.95 -20.44
C ASN A 421 -17.20 -13.12 -20.54
N ILE A 422 -16.68 -14.32 -20.75
CA ILE A 422 -17.44 -15.58 -20.79
C ILE A 422 -17.01 -16.50 -19.66
N HIS A 423 -17.91 -17.36 -19.21
CA HIS A 423 -17.62 -18.37 -18.19
C HIS A 423 -17.53 -19.76 -18.82
N ASP A 424 -16.37 -20.06 -19.41
CA ASP A 424 -16.07 -21.42 -19.85
C ASP A 424 -16.08 -22.40 -18.65
N PRO A 425 -16.76 -23.56 -18.73
CA PRO A 425 -16.92 -24.48 -17.60
C PRO A 425 -15.60 -24.97 -16.98
N GLU A 426 -14.53 -25.10 -17.77
CA GLU A 426 -13.22 -25.52 -17.26
C GLU A 426 -12.41 -24.33 -16.75
N LEU A 427 -12.40 -23.21 -17.49
CA LEU A 427 -11.62 -22.02 -17.07
C LEU A 427 -12.16 -21.38 -15.79
N LYS A 428 -13.49 -21.37 -15.61
CA LYS A 428 -14.16 -20.80 -14.44
C LYS A 428 -13.74 -21.49 -13.13
N LYS A 429 -13.29 -22.75 -13.19
CA LYS A 429 -12.81 -23.48 -12.01
C LYS A 429 -11.54 -22.88 -11.43
N ILE A 430 -10.74 -22.19 -12.26
CA ILE A 430 -9.47 -21.59 -11.85
C ILE A 430 -9.74 -20.18 -11.34
N ARG A 431 -9.34 -19.90 -10.10
CA ARG A 431 -9.68 -18.64 -9.43
C ARG A 431 -8.63 -17.56 -9.67
N ASN A 432 -9.02 -16.30 -9.46
CA ASN A 432 -8.10 -15.15 -9.36
C ASN A 432 -7.26 -14.84 -10.62
N VAL A 433 -7.74 -15.26 -11.78
CA VAL A 433 -7.04 -15.13 -13.06
C VAL A 433 -7.85 -14.36 -14.08
N VAL A 434 -7.15 -13.85 -15.09
CA VAL A 434 -7.71 -13.40 -16.36
C VAL A 434 -7.18 -14.31 -17.46
N TRP A 435 -8.03 -15.21 -17.95
CA TRP A 435 -7.70 -16.01 -19.13
C TRP A 435 -7.85 -15.16 -20.37
N ILE A 436 -6.79 -15.08 -21.16
CA ILE A 436 -6.74 -14.26 -22.36
C ILE A 436 -5.99 -14.98 -23.48
N HIS A 437 -6.41 -14.73 -24.72
CA HIS A 437 -5.69 -15.22 -25.88
C HIS A 437 -4.28 -14.59 -25.92
N PRO A 438 -3.18 -15.37 -26.04
CA PRO A 438 -1.80 -14.85 -25.97
C PRO A 438 -1.51 -13.67 -26.89
N LYS A 439 -2.02 -13.71 -28.13
CA LYS A 439 -1.88 -12.58 -29.07
C LYS A 439 -2.58 -11.30 -28.62
N ASP A 440 -3.71 -11.38 -27.92
CA ASP A 440 -4.40 -10.19 -27.39
C ASP A 440 -3.62 -9.59 -26.21
N ALA A 441 -3.07 -10.45 -25.34
CA ALA A 441 -2.19 -10.04 -24.24
C ALA A 441 -0.94 -9.30 -24.75
N GLU A 442 -0.26 -9.87 -25.75
CA GLU A 442 0.93 -9.27 -26.37
C GLU A 442 0.60 -7.97 -27.13
N GLU A 443 -0.39 -8.01 -28.04
CA GLU A 443 -0.71 -6.93 -28.97
C GLU A 443 -1.30 -5.70 -28.26
N TYR A 444 -2.25 -5.92 -27.33
CA TYR A 444 -2.97 -4.83 -26.70
C TYR A 444 -2.47 -4.49 -25.31
N HIS A 445 -1.88 -5.41 -24.56
CA HIS A 445 -1.52 -5.14 -23.16
C HIS A 445 -0.03 -5.24 -22.89
N GLN A 446 0.78 -5.61 -23.90
CA GLN A 446 2.21 -5.88 -23.74
C GLN A 446 2.47 -6.81 -22.56
N ALA A 447 1.57 -7.77 -22.34
CA ALA A 447 1.57 -8.67 -21.20
C ALA A 447 2.17 -10.03 -21.59
N ASP A 448 2.92 -10.61 -20.66
CA ASP A 448 3.36 -12.00 -20.68
C ASP A 448 2.70 -12.78 -19.54
N PHE A 449 3.10 -14.04 -19.33
CA PHE A 449 2.50 -14.91 -18.31
C PHE A 449 3.48 -15.27 -17.19
N ASP A 450 4.44 -14.39 -16.91
CA ASP A 450 5.44 -14.57 -15.85
C ASP A 450 4.97 -14.14 -14.45
N GLY A 451 3.74 -13.60 -14.38
CA GLY A 451 3.07 -13.11 -13.17
C GLY A 451 2.29 -11.81 -13.36
N ASP A 452 2.25 -11.26 -14.58
CA ASP A 452 1.53 -10.04 -14.92
C ASP A 452 0.09 -10.01 -14.39
N GLN A 453 -0.29 -8.87 -13.83
CA GLN A 453 -1.65 -8.60 -13.39
C GLN A 453 -2.37 -7.77 -14.46
N LEU A 454 -3.59 -8.17 -14.80
CA LEU A 454 -4.46 -7.40 -15.69
C LEU A 454 -5.59 -6.79 -14.89
N MET A 455 -5.82 -5.50 -15.12
CA MET A 455 -6.81 -4.68 -14.45
C MET A 455 -8.08 -4.76 -15.26
N VAL A 456 -9.17 -5.16 -14.61
CA VAL A 456 -10.45 -5.47 -15.25
C VAL A 456 -11.60 -4.78 -14.51
N SER A 457 -12.50 -4.18 -15.27
CA SER A 457 -13.71 -3.52 -14.74
C SER A 457 -14.93 -3.90 -15.57
N PRO A 458 -16.04 -4.32 -14.95
CA PRO A 458 -17.29 -4.52 -15.66
C PRO A 458 -17.72 -3.24 -16.37
N ALA A 459 -18.06 -3.32 -17.66
CA ALA A 459 -18.56 -2.19 -18.43
C ALA A 459 -19.88 -1.65 -17.84
N SER A 460 -20.64 -2.49 -17.13
CA SER A 460 -21.84 -2.08 -16.40
C SER A 460 -21.57 -1.12 -15.24
N LYS A 461 -20.35 -1.10 -14.68
CA LYS A 461 -19.93 -0.16 -13.64
C LYS A 461 -19.36 1.13 -14.20
N LEU A 462 -18.84 1.09 -15.43
CA LEU A 462 -18.24 2.21 -16.14
C LEU A 462 -18.88 2.39 -17.53
N PRO A 463 -20.21 2.61 -17.61
CA PRO A 463 -20.94 2.55 -18.86
C PRO A 463 -20.57 3.66 -19.84
N ASN A 464 -20.12 4.82 -19.38
CA ASN A 464 -19.78 5.94 -20.26
C ASN A 464 -18.34 5.84 -20.76
N ILE A 465 -17.42 5.45 -19.89
CA ILE A 465 -16.04 5.10 -20.24
C ILE A 465 -16.02 3.90 -21.20
N ALA A 466 -16.89 2.90 -21.00
CA ALA A 466 -17.02 1.76 -21.89
C ALA A 466 -17.41 2.19 -23.32
N LYS A 467 -18.35 3.12 -23.49
CA LYS A 467 -18.75 3.63 -24.83
C LYS A 467 -17.59 4.27 -25.60
N GLU A 468 -16.62 4.84 -24.88
CA GLU A 468 -15.43 5.47 -25.45
C GLU A 468 -14.24 4.52 -25.58
N THR A 469 -14.33 3.29 -25.07
CA THR A 469 -13.24 2.31 -25.10
C THR A 469 -13.32 1.47 -26.37
N LEU A 470 -12.19 1.26 -27.06
CA LEU A 470 -12.16 0.41 -28.24
C LEU A 470 -12.36 -1.05 -27.88
N ARG A 471 -13.08 -1.79 -28.72
CA ARG A 471 -13.15 -3.26 -28.59
C ARG A 471 -11.84 -3.90 -29.04
N ALA A 472 -11.52 -5.03 -28.45
CA ALA A 472 -10.44 -5.88 -28.95
C ALA A 472 -10.70 -6.27 -30.42
N GLY A 473 -9.67 -6.17 -31.26
CA GLY A 473 -9.78 -6.35 -32.72
C GLY A 473 -10.07 -5.07 -33.50
N GLU A 474 -10.49 -3.97 -32.86
CA GLU A 474 -10.64 -2.68 -33.55
C GLU A 474 -9.28 -2.00 -33.79
N PRO A 475 -9.08 -1.32 -34.93
CA PRO A 475 -7.85 -0.60 -35.21
C PRO A 475 -7.49 0.42 -34.11
N GLY A 476 -6.21 0.45 -33.73
CA GLY A 476 -5.70 1.42 -32.76
C GLY A 476 -5.81 2.87 -33.23
N ARG A 477 -5.90 3.79 -32.29
CA ARG A 477 -5.94 5.25 -32.51
C ARG A 477 -4.55 5.80 -32.80
N PHE A 478 -3.48 5.15 -32.35
CA PHE A 478 -2.10 5.63 -32.45
C PHE A 478 -1.23 4.75 -33.34
N GLU A 479 0.01 5.18 -33.55
CA GLU A 479 1.01 4.35 -34.22
C GLU A 479 1.37 3.16 -33.32
N PRO A 480 1.49 1.94 -33.87
CA PRO A 480 1.87 0.77 -33.07
C PRO A 480 3.19 0.99 -32.32
N VAL A 481 3.17 0.68 -31.02
CA VAL A 481 4.37 0.72 -30.18
C VAL A 481 5.17 -0.55 -30.43
N LYS A 482 6.43 -0.39 -30.86
CA LYS A 482 7.27 -1.52 -31.24
C LYS A 482 7.97 -2.08 -30.00
N GLN A 483 7.72 -3.35 -29.68
CA GLN A 483 8.57 -4.06 -28.73
C GLN A 483 9.96 -4.25 -29.36
N ARG A 484 11.01 -3.88 -28.61
CA ARG A 484 12.40 -3.95 -29.09
C ARG A 484 13.11 -5.20 -28.56
N PRO A 485 14.03 -5.79 -29.34
CA PRO A 485 14.90 -6.84 -28.84
C PRO A 485 15.74 -6.35 -27.65
N LYS A 486 15.93 -7.21 -26.65
CA LYS A 486 16.76 -6.90 -25.48
C LYS A 486 18.24 -7.01 -25.86
N VAL A 487 18.95 -5.88 -25.86
CA VAL A 487 20.38 -5.81 -26.22
C VAL A 487 21.25 -6.12 -24.98
N PRO A 488 22.20 -7.06 -25.05
CA PRO A 488 23.12 -7.34 -23.94
C PRO A 488 24.06 -6.17 -23.65
N TYR A 489 24.42 -5.96 -22.38
CA TYR A 489 25.34 -4.87 -22.00
C TYR A 489 26.77 -5.10 -22.51
N THR A 490 27.11 -6.34 -22.82
CA THR A 490 28.41 -6.75 -23.34
C THR A 490 28.57 -6.51 -24.85
N GLU A 491 27.51 -6.11 -25.55
CA GLU A 491 27.50 -6.00 -27.02
C GLU A 491 27.33 -4.55 -27.51
N ILE A 492 26.89 -3.62 -26.66
CA ILE A 492 26.68 -2.22 -27.03
C ILE A 492 27.98 -1.41 -27.01
N THR A 493 28.19 -0.58 -28.04
CA THR A 493 29.36 0.29 -28.18
C THR A 493 29.01 1.78 -28.07
N ASP A 494 29.97 2.60 -27.64
CA ASP A 494 29.92 4.06 -27.70
C ASP A 494 30.14 4.58 -29.14
N ALA A 495 30.13 5.91 -29.30
CA ALA A 495 30.29 6.56 -30.61
C ALA A 495 31.67 6.30 -31.22
N GLU A 496 32.67 6.02 -30.39
CA GLU A 496 34.04 5.69 -30.75
C GLU A 496 34.25 4.19 -31.03
N GLY A 497 33.20 3.36 -30.88
CA GLY A 497 33.22 1.93 -31.13
C GLY A 497 33.78 1.07 -29.99
N ASN A 498 34.02 1.65 -28.81
CA ASN A 498 34.42 0.90 -27.62
C ASN A 498 33.19 0.37 -26.88
N LEU A 499 33.34 -0.69 -26.08
CA LEU A 499 32.24 -1.15 -25.22
C LEU A 499 31.76 -0.04 -24.28
N LYS A 500 30.47 0.30 -24.37
CA LYS A 500 29.83 1.35 -23.57
C LYS A 500 29.89 1.01 -22.07
N TYR A 501 29.81 -0.28 -21.73
CA TYR A 501 29.90 -0.80 -20.36
C TYR A 501 31.00 -1.86 -20.27
N ARG A 502 31.97 -1.63 -19.38
CA ARG A 502 33.21 -2.43 -19.29
C ARG A 502 33.18 -3.49 -18.19
N ASP A 503 32.38 -3.26 -17.14
CA ASP A 503 32.31 -4.16 -15.99
C ASP A 503 30.93 -4.16 -15.32
N LEU A 504 30.70 -5.15 -14.44
CA LEU A 504 29.43 -5.32 -13.72
C LEU A 504 29.06 -4.11 -12.86
N SER A 505 30.03 -3.35 -12.36
CA SER A 505 29.78 -2.18 -11.51
C SER A 505 29.15 -1.05 -12.33
N GLN A 506 29.62 -0.82 -13.55
CA GLN A 506 28.99 0.11 -14.50
C GLN A 506 27.60 -0.36 -14.91
N ILE A 507 27.44 -1.65 -15.20
CA ILE A 507 26.15 -2.24 -15.60
C ILE A 507 25.13 -2.10 -14.46
N ALA A 508 25.50 -2.46 -13.24
CA ALA A 508 24.60 -2.38 -12.09
C ALA A 508 24.19 -0.93 -11.76
N ALA A 509 25.12 0.02 -11.87
CA ALA A 509 24.80 1.43 -11.68
C ALA A 509 23.72 1.92 -12.66
N VAL A 510 23.82 1.50 -13.93
CA VAL A 510 22.95 2.00 -15.01
C VAL A 510 21.68 1.17 -15.21
N ALA A 511 21.67 -0.12 -14.85
CA ALA A 511 20.48 -0.98 -14.92
C ALA A 511 19.34 -0.52 -13.99
N ASN A 512 19.67 0.27 -12.96
CA ASN A 512 18.70 0.81 -12.01
C ASN A 512 18.21 2.23 -12.33
N GLN A 513 18.77 2.86 -13.37
CA GLN A 513 18.42 4.22 -13.79
C GLN A 513 17.42 4.14 -14.95
N ASN A 514 16.13 4.03 -14.63
CA ASN A 514 15.05 4.11 -15.63
C ASN A 514 14.34 5.46 -15.54
N LYS A 515 13.67 5.86 -16.61
CA LYS A 515 12.92 7.12 -16.73
C LYS A 515 11.42 6.88 -16.93
N VAL A 516 10.90 5.71 -16.53
CA VAL A 516 9.50 5.32 -16.75
C VAL A 516 8.55 6.37 -16.18
N GLY A 517 8.73 6.75 -14.91
CA GLY A 517 7.88 7.74 -14.25
C GLY A 517 7.94 9.14 -14.87
N LEU A 518 9.12 9.55 -15.37
CA LEU A 518 9.32 10.82 -16.06
C LEU A 518 8.63 10.83 -17.43
N VAL A 519 8.83 9.78 -18.23
CA VAL A 519 8.22 9.65 -19.56
C VAL A 519 6.70 9.53 -19.45
N ALA A 520 6.18 8.73 -18.52
CA ALA A 520 4.74 8.63 -18.25
C ALA A 520 4.15 9.98 -17.84
N THR A 521 4.84 10.74 -16.98
CA THR A 521 4.42 12.10 -16.60
C THR A 521 4.40 13.05 -17.80
N ASN A 522 5.39 12.97 -18.69
CA ASN A 522 5.42 13.75 -19.93
C ASN A 522 4.30 13.37 -20.89
N ILE A 523 3.97 12.08 -21.03
CA ILE A 523 2.77 11.63 -21.76
C ILE A 523 1.53 12.30 -21.17
N GLY A 524 1.39 12.26 -19.84
CA GLY A 524 0.30 12.90 -19.12
C GLY A 524 0.19 14.40 -19.40
N ARG A 525 1.30 15.14 -19.30
CA ARG A 525 1.36 16.58 -19.58
C ARG A 525 0.98 16.89 -21.03
N VAL A 526 1.55 16.18 -21.99
CA VAL A 526 1.29 16.41 -23.42
C VAL A 526 -0.16 16.04 -23.77
N GLN A 527 -0.69 14.92 -23.30
CA GLN A 527 -2.05 14.47 -23.59
C GLN A 527 -3.10 15.40 -22.99
N SER A 528 -2.87 15.92 -21.77
CA SER A 528 -3.78 16.86 -21.11
C SER A 528 -3.64 18.32 -21.57
N SER A 529 -2.70 18.61 -22.47
CA SER A 529 -2.48 19.97 -22.97
C SER A 529 -3.64 20.45 -23.84
N MET A 530 -3.99 21.73 -23.70
CA MET A 530 -4.98 22.42 -24.52
C MET A 530 -4.28 23.47 -25.40
N PRO A 531 -4.80 23.76 -26.62
CA PRO A 531 -4.27 24.83 -27.45
C PRO A 531 -4.46 26.19 -26.76
N ARG A 532 -3.48 27.08 -26.91
CA ARG A 532 -3.63 28.48 -26.49
C ARG A 532 -4.66 29.20 -27.37
N ALA A 533 -5.23 30.29 -26.86
CA ALA A 533 -6.28 31.03 -27.55
C ALA A 533 -5.89 31.53 -28.96
N ASP A 534 -4.59 31.76 -29.20
CA ASP A 534 -4.01 32.21 -30.46
C ASP A 534 -3.51 31.06 -31.36
N GLU A 535 -3.55 29.80 -30.90
CA GLU A 535 -3.04 28.65 -31.65
C GLU A 535 -4.13 27.97 -32.49
N ASN A 536 -3.77 27.57 -33.71
CA ASN A 536 -4.66 26.78 -34.56
C ASN A 536 -4.87 25.36 -33.98
N PRO A 537 -6.12 24.96 -33.64
CA PRO A 537 -6.38 23.68 -32.96
C PRO A 537 -5.95 22.44 -33.75
N GLN A 538 -6.09 22.45 -35.08
CA GLN A 538 -5.70 21.31 -35.93
C GLN A 538 -4.17 21.16 -35.97
N ARG A 539 -3.45 22.28 -36.06
CA ARG A 539 -1.98 22.28 -36.03
C ARG A 539 -1.47 21.84 -34.67
N PHE A 540 -2.09 22.30 -33.59
CA PHE A 540 -1.81 21.87 -32.23
C PHE A 540 -1.97 20.35 -32.09
N ALA A 541 -3.14 19.80 -32.44
CA ALA A 541 -3.43 18.38 -32.33
C ALA A 541 -2.44 17.52 -33.12
N ARG A 542 -2.02 17.96 -34.32
CA ARG A 542 -0.99 17.26 -35.11
C ARG A 542 0.38 17.25 -34.42
N ARG A 543 0.80 18.38 -33.82
CA ARG A 543 2.07 18.48 -33.08
C ARG A 543 2.05 17.63 -31.81
N GLN A 544 0.94 17.72 -31.06
CA GLN A 544 0.69 16.94 -29.85
C GLN A 544 0.79 15.44 -30.16
N ARG A 545 0.06 14.96 -31.18
CA ARG A 545 0.07 13.56 -31.59
C ARG A 545 1.46 13.08 -32.03
N LYS A 546 2.21 13.91 -32.77
CA LYS A 546 3.60 13.58 -33.16
C LYS A 546 4.51 13.41 -31.94
N LEU A 547 4.37 14.29 -30.94
CA LEU A 547 5.16 14.21 -29.71
C LEU A 547 4.75 12.99 -28.86
N LEU A 548 3.45 12.72 -28.73
CA LEU A 548 2.92 11.55 -28.03
C LEU A 548 3.43 10.24 -28.64
N ASN A 549 3.37 10.08 -29.97
CA ASN A 549 3.88 8.88 -30.63
C ASN A 549 5.37 8.61 -30.30
N ARG A 550 6.21 9.65 -30.23
CA ARG A 550 7.61 9.50 -29.81
C ARG A 550 7.72 9.10 -28.33
N LEU A 551 6.93 9.71 -27.45
CA LEU A 551 6.90 9.39 -26.03
C LEU A 551 6.39 7.97 -25.73
N PHE A 552 5.44 7.45 -26.53
CA PHE A 552 4.96 6.07 -26.38
C PHE A 552 6.05 5.05 -26.65
N GLN A 553 6.84 5.25 -27.71
CA GLN A 553 8.01 4.41 -27.99
C GLN A 553 9.08 4.56 -26.89
N ALA A 554 9.28 5.77 -26.38
CA ALA A 554 10.20 6.02 -25.27
C ALA A 554 9.80 5.26 -24.00
N LEU A 555 8.50 5.21 -23.68
CA LEU A 555 8.02 4.50 -22.50
C LEU A 555 8.32 3.00 -22.59
N GLN A 556 8.12 2.38 -23.76
CA GLN A 556 8.51 0.99 -24.00
C GLN A 556 10.00 0.76 -23.73
N VAL A 557 10.87 1.63 -24.27
CA VAL A 557 12.32 1.53 -24.09
C VAL A 557 12.68 1.60 -22.61
N GLU A 558 12.06 2.51 -21.86
CA GLU A 558 12.34 2.71 -20.44
C GLU A 558 11.83 1.58 -19.54
N VAL A 559 10.68 0.96 -19.86
CA VAL A 559 10.17 -0.22 -19.14
C VAL A 559 11.13 -1.41 -19.28
N ASP A 560 11.76 -1.56 -20.45
CA ASP A 560 12.74 -2.61 -20.71
C ASP A 560 14.19 -2.23 -20.35
N SER A 561 14.47 -0.98 -19.95
CA SER A 561 15.84 -0.50 -19.68
C SER A 561 16.60 -1.26 -18.56
N PRO A 562 15.94 -1.84 -17.53
CA PRO A 562 16.65 -2.71 -16.59
C PRO A 562 17.10 -4.04 -17.24
N LYS A 563 16.44 -4.46 -18.32
CA LYS A 563 16.64 -5.73 -19.02
C LYS A 563 17.38 -5.56 -20.35
N SER A 564 17.71 -4.35 -20.77
CA SER A 564 18.36 -4.03 -22.06
C SER A 564 19.43 -2.96 -21.85
N ALA A 565 20.48 -2.98 -22.67
CA ALA A 565 21.57 -2.00 -22.60
C ALA A 565 21.28 -0.68 -23.31
N GLU A 566 20.37 -0.70 -24.29
CA GLU A 566 19.91 0.52 -24.96
C GLU A 566 19.18 1.44 -23.96
N ARG A 567 19.39 2.74 -24.14
CA ARG A 567 18.71 3.80 -23.39
C ARG A 567 17.91 4.68 -24.33
N LEU A 568 16.97 5.45 -23.79
CA LEU A 568 16.17 6.38 -24.57
C LEU A 568 17.03 7.25 -25.50
N GLU A 569 18.15 7.77 -25.01
CA GLU A 569 19.04 8.66 -25.76
C GLU A 569 19.68 7.98 -26.98
N ASP A 570 19.82 6.65 -26.95
CA ASP A 570 20.42 5.87 -28.03
C ASP A 570 19.46 5.72 -29.23
N ILE A 571 18.16 5.97 -29.03
CA ILE A 571 17.12 5.68 -30.02
C ILE A 571 16.95 6.83 -31.02
N LYS A 572 17.66 6.73 -32.15
CA LYS A 572 17.63 7.74 -33.23
C LYS A 572 16.26 7.90 -33.90
N GLU A 573 15.48 6.83 -34.01
CA GLU A 573 14.20 6.85 -34.75
C GLU A 573 13.15 7.77 -34.13
N ILE A 574 13.26 8.03 -32.82
CA ILE A 574 12.36 8.92 -32.08
C ILE A 574 13.05 10.22 -31.65
N ASP A 575 14.27 10.45 -32.14
CA ASP A 575 15.14 11.56 -31.70
C ASP A 575 15.23 11.60 -30.16
N GLY A 576 15.58 10.46 -29.57
CA GLY A 576 15.52 10.23 -28.13
C GLY A 576 16.43 11.16 -27.32
N ALA A 577 17.57 11.58 -27.90
CA ALA A 577 18.49 12.54 -27.28
C ALA A 577 17.82 13.90 -26.98
N ASN A 578 16.88 14.34 -27.82
CA ASN A 578 16.18 15.62 -27.65
C ASN A 578 14.76 15.48 -27.10
N LEU A 579 14.20 14.26 -27.03
CA LEU A 579 12.79 14.04 -26.74
C LEU A 579 12.33 14.62 -25.39
N LEU A 580 13.14 14.46 -24.33
CA LEU A 580 12.79 15.00 -23.01
C LEU A 580 12.87 16.53 -22.97
N ALA A 581 13.80 17.13 -23.74
CA ALA A 581 13.89 18.58 -23.89
C ALA A 581 12.68 19.13 -24.68
N ASP A 582 12.27 18.45 -25.74
CA ASP A 582 11.06 18.78 -26.51
C ASP A 582 9.80 18.73 -25.63
N ALA A 583 9.67 17.69 -24.79
CA ALA A 583 8.55 17.55 -23.86
C ALA A 583 8.55 18.63 -22.77
N LYS A 584 9.73 19.03 -22.29
CA LYS A 584 9.88 20.16 -21.35
C LYS A 584 9.44 21.47 -22.00
N GLN A 585 9.94 21.79 -23.18
CA GLN A 585 9.55 23.00 -23.92
C GLN A 585 8.05 23.02 -24.22
N TRP A 586 7.47 21.86 -24.55
CA TRP A 586 6.03 21.72 -24.72
C TRP A 586 5.27 22.07 -23.43
N SER A 587 5.71 21.53 -22.30
CA SER A 587 5.07 21.74 -20.99
C SER A 587 5.18 23.20 -20.52
N GLU A 588 6.29 23.89 -20.81
CA GLU A 588 6.44 25.32 -20.56
C GLU A 588 5.48 26.16 -21.42
N SER A 589 5.18 25.71 -22.64
CA SER A 589 4.25 26.39 -23.55
C SER A 589 2.78 26.08 -23.25
N HIS A 590 2.50 24.93 -22.63
CA HIS A 590 1.17 24.42 -22.30
C HIS A 590 1.19 23.85 -20.87
N PRO A 591 1.17 24.72 -19.84
CA PRO A 591 1.25 24.29 -18.46
C PRO A 591 0.05 23.42 -18.07
N SER A 592 0.26 22.53 -17.10
CA SER A 592 -0.77 21.62 -16.61
C SER A 592 -0.74 21.63 -15.09
N TYR A 593 -1.60 22.45 -14.49
CA TYR A 593 -1.64 22.64 -13.04
C TYR A 593 -1.86 21.34 -12.28
N PHE A 594 -2.60 20.38 -12.84
CA PHE A 594 -2.68 19.04 -12.29
C PHE A 594 -1.29 18.44 -12.04
N PHE A 595 -0.41 18.40 -13.05
CA PHE A 595 0.93 17.82 -12.90
C PHE A 595 1.91 18.72 -12.14
N ASP A 596 1.66 20.03 -12.11
CA ASP A 596 2.47 20.99 -11.37
C ASP A 596 2.20 20.89 -9.86
N PHE A 597 0.95 20.65 -9.45
CA PHE A 597 0.54 20.67 -8.04
C PHE A 597 0.22 19.30 -7.45
N LYS A 598 0.02 18.24 -8.23
CA LYS A 598 -0.33 16.90 -7.68
C LYS A 598 0.70 16.32 -6.69
N LYS A 599 1.92 16.86 -6.67
CA LYS A 599 2.99 16.52 -5.70
C LYS A 599 3.33 17.68 -4.75
N ASP A 600 2.64 18.82 -4.84
CA ASP A 600 2.83 19.94 -3.91
C ASP A 600 2.35 19.53 -2.51
N GLU A 601 3.16 19.81 -1.51
CA GLU A 601 2.89 19.40 -0.14
C GLU A 601 1.80 20.22 0.53
N ARG A 602 1.61 21.47 0.08
CA ARG A 602 0.56 22.37 0.55
C ARG A 602 -0.81 21.95 0.02
N LEU A 603 -0.85 21.14 -1.04
CA LEU A 603 -2.08 20.64 -1.65
C LEU A 603 -2.92 19.86 -0.62
N TYR A 604 -4.17 20.28 -0.48
CA TYR A 604 -5.16 19.85 0.50
C TYR A 604 -4.75 20.00 1.98
N ARG A 605 -3.68 20.75 2.24
CA ARG A 605 -3.37 21.32 3.57
C ARG A 605 -3.86 22.76 3.66
N SER A 606 -3.45 23.56 2.68
CA SER A 606 -3.68 25.01 2.65
C SER A 606 -4.52 25.44 1.45
N PHE A 607 -4.47 24.71 0.33
CA PHE A 607 -5.29 24.98 -0.86
C PHE A 607 -5.76 23.70 -1.56
N ALA A 608 -6.82 23.79 -2.35
CA ALA A 608 -7.34 22.68 -3.17
C ALA A 608 -6.67 22.60 -4.56
N LEU A 609 -6.72 21.44 -5.22
CA LEU A 609 -6.04 21.24 -6.50
C LEU A 609 -6.55 22.24 -7.56
N PRO A 610 -5.69 23.05 -8.21
CA PRO A 610 -6.13 23.95 -9.27
C PRO A 610 -6.64 23.13 -10.46
N ALA A 611 -7.96 23.13 -10.64
CA ALA A 611 -8.65 22.23 -11.54
C ALA A 611 -9.64 22.95 -12.48
N ASP A 612 -9.52 24.28 -12.60
CA ASP A 612 -10.44 25.09 -13.41
C ASP A 612 -10.35 24.80 -14.92
N ALA A 613 -9.17 24.36 -15.37
CA ALA A 613 -8.97 23.99 -16.76
C ALA A 613 -9.85 22.77 -17.14
N PRO A 614 -10.51 22.76 -18.30
CA PRO A 614 -11.27 21.60 -18.76
C PRO A 614 -10.33 20.40 -18.98
N GLY A 615 -10.86 19.20 -18.81
CA GLY A 615 -10.12 17.96 -19.01
C GLY A 615 -10.47 16.86 -18.00
N ALA A 616 -10.35 15.62 -18.46
CA ALA A 616 -10.70 14.43 -17.68
C ALA A 616 -9.93 14.30 -16.36
N ILE A 617 -8.67 14.73 -16.31
CA ILE A 617 -7.86 14.67 -15.07
C ILE A 617 -8.25 15.73 -14.03
N ASN A 618 -8.99 16.76 -14.43
CA ASN A 618 -9.37 17.88 -13.56
C ASN A 618 -10.80 17.74 -13.02
N VAL A 619 -11.69 17.06 -13.74
CA VAL A 619 -13.14 17.09 -13.44
C VAL A 619 -13.50 16.55 -12.06
N ILE A 620 -12.85 15.48 -11.61
CA ILE A 620 -13.13 14.90 -10.29
C ILE A 620 -12.69 15.85 -9.18
N ALA A 621 -11.51 16.46 -9.33
CA ALA A 621 -11.05 17.49 -8.41
C ALA A 621 -12.01 18.70 -8.40
N ARG A 622 -12.35 19.23 -9.58
CA ARG A 622 -13.17 20.45 -9.73
C ARG A 622 -14.61 20.28 -9.22
N GLU A 623 -15.27 19.19 -9.60
CA GLU A 623 -16.71 19.03 -9.43
C GLU A 623 -17.09 18.26 -8.15
N VAL A 624 -16.18 17.46 -7.59
CA VAL A 624 -16.50 16.56 -6.46
C VAL A 624 -15.64 16.84 -5.24
N VAL A 625 -14.31 16.84 -5.40
CA VAL A 625 -13.39 16.88 -4.26
C VAL A 625 -13.22 18.30 -3.71
N ASN A 626 -12.84 19.26 -4.56
CA ASN A 626 -12.61 20.65 -4.15
C ASN A 626 -13.82 21.29 -3.46
N PRO A 627 -15.08 21.07 -3.91
CA PRO A 627 -16.26 21.63 -3.24
C PRO A 627 -16.52 21.10 -1.83
N LEU A 628 -16.01 19.89 -1.50
CA LEU A 628 -16.19 19.27 -0.19
C LEU A 628 -14.97 19.43 0.73
N TRP A 629 -13.81 19.75 0.16
CA TRP A 629 -12.60 19.94 0.94
C TRP A 629 -12.68 21.21 1.79
N GLU A 630 -12.27 21.07 3.04
CA GLU A 630 -11.98 22.19 3.93
C GLU A 630 -10.62 21.96 4.62
N PRO A 631 -9.86 23.04 4.92
CA PRO A 631 -8.66 22.93 5.72
C PRO A 631 -8.93 22.20 7.04
N THR A 632 -8.03 21.28 7.40
CA THR A 632 -8.19 20.41 8.55
C THR A 632 -8.33 21.21 9.85
N ARG A 633 -9.42 20.99 10.59
CA ARG A 633 -9.75 21.72 11.84
C ARG A 633 -9.19 21.06 13.11
N ILE A 634 -8.20 20.18 12.98
CA ILE A 634 -7.59 19.48 14.12
C ILE A 634 -6.86 20.51 14.98
N ARG A 635 -7.39 20.72 16.20
CA ARG A 635 -6.79 21.59 17.19
C ARG A 635 -5.64 20.86 17.89
N SER A 636 -4.65 21.63 18.34
CA SER A 636 -3.56 21.13 19.16
C SER A 636 -3.44 21.97 20.43
N ARG A 637 -3.21 21.31 21.57
CA ARG A 637 -2.80 21.96 22.82
C ARG A 637 -1.33 22.31 22.82
N ASP A 638 -0.92 23.18 23.74
CA ASP A 638 0.49 23.49 23.91
C ASP A 638 1.26 22.30 24.49
N ARG A 639 2.55 22.17 24.15
CA ARG A 639 3.31 20.98 24.55
C ARG A 639 3.53 20.82 26.04
N HIS A 640 3.67 21.93 26.77
CA HIS A 640 3.85 21.88 28.22
C HIS A 640 2.64 21.23 28.91
N GLU A 641 1.47 21.26 28.28
CA GLU A 641 0.26 20.63 28.76
C GLU A 641 0.26 19.10 28.67
N PHE A 642 1.31 18.47 28.14
CA PHE A 642 1.45 17.01 28.06
C PHE A 642 2.55 16.48 28.99
N ARG A 643 3.18 17.36 29.78
CA ARG A 643 4.25 16.96 30.72
C ARG A 643 3.78 15.95 31.76
N TYR A 644 2.50 15.98 32.12
CA TYR A 644 1.90 15.05 33.07
C TYR A 644 2.05 13.57 32.68
N LEU A 645 2.27 13.27 31.39
CA LEU A 645 2.40 11.88 30.94
C LEU A 645 3.61 11.19 31.60
N PHE A 646 4.65 11.95 31.94
CA PHE A 646 5.80 11.47 32.70
C PHE A 646 5.96 12.33 33.96
N PRO A 647 5.79 11.78 35.18
CA PRO A 647 5.98 12.55 36.41
C PRO A 647 7.43 13.08 36.53
N LYS A 648 7.59 14.35 36.95
CA LYS A 648 8.92 14.96 37.11
C LYS A 648 9.65 14.51 38.37
N ASP A 649 8.89 14.18 39.42
CA ASP A 649 9.39 14.06 40.80
C ASP A 649 10.40 12.91 41.01
N THR A 650 10.59 12.07 39.99
CA THR A 650 11.47 10.90 40.01
C THR A 650 12.72 11.04 39.12
N LEU A 651 12.94 12.20 38.48
CA LEU A 651 14.02 12.39 37.50
C LEU A 651 15.34 12.85 38.14
N SER A 652 16.45 12.18 37.81
CA SER A 652 17.79 12.65 38.17
C SER A 652 18.21 13.91 37.39
N VAL A 653 19.13 14.68 37.98
CA VAL A 653 19.75 15.84 37.32
C VAL A 653 20.52 15.40 36.09
N ASP A 654 21.28 14.31 36.20
CA ASP A 654 22.10 13.75 35.12
C ASP A 654 21.26 13.38 33.89
N ALA A 655 20.08 12.75 34.08
CA ALA A 655 19.18 12.41 32.98
C ALA A 655 18.62 13.66 32.28
N LEU A 656 18.31 14.72 33.03
CA LEU A 656 17.84 16.00 32.46
C LEU A 656 18.95 16.74 31.70
N GLU A 657 20.18 16.73 32.22
CA GLU A 657 21.34 17.31 31.56
C GLU A 657 21.64 16.58 30.24
N TRP A 658 21.64 15.25 30.26
CA TRP A 658 21.78 14.43 29.06
C TRP A 658 20.72 14.77 28.01
N ALA A 659 19.45 14.92 28.41
CA ALA A 659 18.35 15.21 27.49
C ALA A 659 18.49 16.59 26.81
N GLU A 660 18.95 17.62 27.54
CA GLU A 660 19.22 18.96 26.97
C GLU A 660 20.46 18.95 26.07
N GLU A 661 21.50 18.20 26.43
CA GLU A 661 22.67 18.02 25.57
C GLU A 661 22.27 17.35 24.25
N LEU A 662 21.53 16.24 24.31
CA LEU A 662 21.05 15.51 23.14
C LEU A 662 20.22 16.41 22.22
N LYS A 663 19.28 17.18 22.78
CA LYS A 663 18.45 18.15 22.03
C LYS A 663 19.30 19.20 21.32
N THR A 664 20.35 19.69 21.99
CA THR A 664 21.26 20.69 21.41
C THR A 664 22.10 20.09 20.28
N ARG A 665 22.73 18.93 20.51
CA ARG A 665 23.52 18.20 19.49
C ARG A 665 22.66 17.85 18.28
N PHE A 666 21.44 17.35 18.50
CA PHE A 666 20.53 17.00 17.41
C PHE A 666 20.19 18.22 16.55
N GLN A 667 19.89 19.37 17.18
CA GLN A 667 19.55 20.57 16.43
C GLN A 667 20.76 21.09 15.61
N GLN A 668 21.97 21.03 16.15
CA GLN A 668 23.20 21.37 15.41
C GLN A 668 23.38 20.46 14.20
N ALA A 669 23.35 19.13 14.40
CA ALA A 669 23.50 18.17 13.32
C ALA A 669 22.40 18.32 12.24
N ARG A 670 21.17 18.62 12.65
CA ARG A 670 20.06 18.87 11.71
C ARG A 670 20.30 20.10 10.84
N GLU A 671 20.80 21.20 11.41
CA GLU A 671 21.12 22.40 10.61
C GLU A 671 22.31 22.13 9.69
N GLU A 672 23.35 21.42 10.13
CA GLU A 672 24.47 20.99 9.27
C GLU A 672 23.99 20.13 8.08
N ILE A 673 23.05 19.20 8.33
CA ILE A 673 22.42 18.40 7.26
C ILE A 673 21.68 19.31 6.28
N LYS A 674 20.92 20.29 6.79
CA LYS A 674 20.16 21.24 5.97
C LYS A 674 21.08 22.12 5.12
N GLU A 675 22.15 22.65 5.70
CA GLU A 675 23.16 23.45 5.00
C GLU A 675 23.86 22.65 3.89
N ARG A 676 24.13 21.37 4.14
CA ARG A 676 24.79 20.48 3.17
C ARG A 676 23.89 20.07 2.01
N ILE A 677 22.62 19.76 2.28
CA ILE A 677 21.69 19.18 1.30
C ILE A 677 20.94 20.27 0.51
N GLY A 678 20.67 21.42 1.13
CA GLY A 678 19.82 22.45 0.56
C GLY A 678 18.36 22.04 0.53
N ASP A 679 17.67 22.34 -0.58
CA ASP A 679 16.22 22.21 -0.71
C ASP A 679 15.74 20.82 -1.17
N ASP A 680 16.63 19.84 -1.36
CA ASP A 680 16.22 18.45 -1.67
C ASP A 680 15.60 17.79 -0.43
N LYS A 681 14.27 17.88 -0.35
CA LYS A 681 13.50 17.39 0.80
C LYS A 681 13.60 15.88 1.01
N GLU A 682 13.61 15.09 -0.06
CA GLU A 682 13.73 13.63 0.04
C GLU A 682 15.09 13.25 0.63
N ALA A 683 16.16 13.85 0.11
CA ALA A 683 17.51 13.65 0.64
C ALA A 683 17.63 14.13 2.09
N PHE A 684 17.02 15.28 2.41
CA PHE A 684 16.97 15.79 3.78
C PHE A 684 16.27 14.83 4.73
N ASN A 685 15.11 14.31 4.35
CA ASN A 685 14.36 13.34 5.17
C ASN A 685 15.13 12.02 5.36
N GLU A 686 15.83 11.54 4.32
CA GLU A 686 16.66 10.34 4.39
C GLU A 686 17.81 10.53 5.40
N GLU A 687 18.56 11.63 5.28
CA GLU A 687 19.68 11.95 6.18
C GLU A 687 19.20 12.25 7.61
N LEU A 688 18.01 12.85 7.76
CA LEU A 688 17.38 13.04 9.06
C LEU A 688 16.97 11.70 9.69
N GLY A 689 16.44 10.76 8.90
CA GLY A 689 16.16 9.38 9.33
C GLY A 689 17.43 8.69 9.82
N LYS A 690 18.51 8.80 9.05
CA LYS A 690 19.86 8.32 9.38
C LYS A 690 20.41 8.91 10.69
N LEU A 691 20.10 10.17 10.98
CA LEU A 691 20.48 10.84 12.24
C LEU A 691 19.69 10.28 13.44
N TYR A 692 18.39 10.04 13.28
CA TYR A 692 17.59 9.39 14.33
C TYR A 692 18.13 7.99 14.67
N GLU A 693 18.50 7.18 13.67
CA GLU A 693 19.05 5.84 13.92
C GLU A 693 20.39 5.89 14.67
N SER A 694 21.28 6.86 14.37
CA SER A 694 22.53 6.99 15.12
C SER A 694 22.29 7.33 16.60
N TYR A 695 21.30 8.18 16.90
CA TYR A 695 21.00 8.53 18.28
C TYR A 695 20.29 7.40 19.04
N ARG A 696 19.49 6.56 18.37
CA ARG A 696 18.94 5.36 19.01
C ARG A 696 20.05 4.40 19.41
N ALA A 697 21.01 4.14 18.52
CA ALA A 697 22.15 3.30 18.84
C ALA A 697 22.96 3.85 20.04
N GLU A 698 23.16 5.18 20.11
CA GLU A 698 23.78 5.83 21.27
C GLU A 698 22.96 5.63 22.56
N ILE A 699 21.63 5.79 22.50
CA ILE A 699 20.71 5.56 23.62
C ILE A 699 20.78 4.11 24.10
N ASP A 700 20.79 3.14 23.19
CA ASP A 700 20.86 1.72 23.50
C ASP A 700 22.19 1.35 24.20
N GLU A 701 23.28 2.05 23.89
CA GLU A 701 24.58 1.89 24.55
C GLU A 701 24.64 2.55 25.93
N LEU A 702 23.98 3.71 26.10
CA LEU A 702 23.99 4.48 27.34
C LEU A 702 23.02 3.94 28.39
N PHE A 703 21.81 3.55 27.98
CA PHE A 703 20.74 3.08 28.86
C PHE A 703 20.52 1.58 28.63
N THR A 704 21.25 0.78 29.39
CA THR A 704 21.31 -0.69 29.16
C THR A 704 20.20 -1.45 29.86
N THR A 705 19.54 -0.85 30.84
CA THR A 705 18.41 -1.43 31.57
C THR A 705 17.07 -0.78 31.20
N PRO A 706 15.94 -1.51 31.30
CA PRO A 706 14.62 -0.94 31.05
C PRO A 706 14.29 0.28 31.93
N GLU A 707 14.70 0.26 33.20
CA GLU A 707 14.46 1.36 34.14
C GLU A 707 15.20 2.64 33.74
N GLU A 708 16.47 2.50 33.35
CA GLU A 708 17.31 3.58 32.82
C GLU A 708 16.70 4.19 31.53
N ARG A 709 16.16 3.35 30.65
CA ARG A 709 15.49 3.80 29.42
C ARG A 709 14.21 4.58 29.70
N VAL A 710 13.41 4.14 30.68
CA VAL A 710 12.20 4.87 31.11
C VAL A 710 12.58 6.21 31.73
N GLU A 711 13.65 6.27 32.53
CA GLU A 711 14.17 7.54 33.07
C GLU A 711 14.65 8.48 31.97
N GLY A 712 15.42 7.98 30.99
CA GLY A 712 15.84 8.74 29.81
C GLY A 712 14.66 9.26 28.98
N ALA A 713 13.62 8.43 28.80
CA ALA A 713 12.38 8.82 28.12
C ALA A 713 11.62 9.91 28.86
N ALA A 714 11.47 9.79 30.17
CA ALA A 714 10.84 10.79 31.01
C ALA A 714 11.61 12.13 30.99
N ALA A 715 12.95 12.09 31.06
CA ALA A 715 13.79 13.27 30.97
C ALA A 715 13.68 13.96 29.60
N LEU A 716 13.80 13.21 28.51
CA LEU A 716 13.67 13.74 27.16
C LEU A 716 12.25 14.26 26.89
N TRP A 717 11.22 13.59 27.40
CA TRP A 717 9.84 14.05 27.33
C TRP A 717 9.68 15.41 27.99
N HIS A 718 10.14 15.57 29.24
CA HIS A 718 10.08 16.85 29.95
C HIS A 718 10.84 17.95 29.22
N THR A 719 12.05 17.68 28.75
CA THR A 719 12.91 18.63 28.03
C THR A 719 12.31 19.06 26.68
N GLN A 720 11.62 18.16 25.97
CA GLN A 720 10.94 18.47 24.69
C GLN A 720 9.60 19.19 24.88
N HIS A 721 8.94 19.02 26.02
CA HIS A 721 7.65 19.60 26.33
C HIS A 721 7.75 20.84 27.24
N THR A 722 8.93 21.18 27.75
CA THR A 722 9.20 22.40 28.52
C THR A 722 9.74 23.50 27.59
N ARG A 723 9.13 24.70 27.62
CA ARG A 723 9.51 25.84 26.77
C ARG A 723 9.45 27.21 27.47
N PRO A 724 10.18 27.42 28.58
CA PRO A 724 10.20 28.70 29.29
C PRO A 724 10.70 29.86 28.40
N GLU A 725 11.48 29.57 27.37
CA GLU A 725 12.00 30.57 26.43
C GLU A 725 10.91 31.25 25.59
N LEU A 726 9.76 30.60 25.34
CA LEU A 726 8.69 31.19 24.53
C LEU A 726 8.06 32.41 25.20
N ASP A 727 7.95 32.41 26.54
CA ASP A 727 7.37 33.53 27.27
C ASP A 727 8.28 34.77 27.29
N ARG A 728 9.60 34.55 27.23
CA ARG A 728 10.57 35.62 26.98
C ARG A 728 10.36 36.19 25.57
N HIS A 729 10.42 35.34 24.55
CA HIS A 729 10.28 35.78 23.15
C HIS A 729 8.93 36.45 22.85
N ARG A 730 7.84 35.98 23.44
CA ARG A 730 6.51 36.62 23.30
C ARG A 730 6.48 38.02 23.90
N ARG A 731 7.12 38.23 25.06
CA ARG A 731 7.26 39.56 25.68
C ARG A 731 8.13 40.47 24.83
N ASP A 732 9.27 39.98 24.36
CA ASP A 732 10.18 40.74 23.50
C ASP A 732 9.49 41.13 22.18
N CYS A 733 8.72 40.22 21.57
CA CYS A 733 7.92 40.50 20.37
C CYS A 733 6.89 41.61 20.61
N LEU A 734 6.17 41.59 21.74
CA LEU A 734 5.20 42.64 22.08
C LEU A 734 5.88 44.00 22.32
N GLN A 735 7.05 44.01 22.96
CA GLN A 735 7.82 45.23 23.20
C GLN A 735 8.35 45.83 21.89
N LEU A 736 8.78 44.98 20.95
CA LEU A 736 9.22 45.41 19.62
C LEU A 736 8.02 45.87 18.77
N ALA A 737 6.90 45.14 18.78
CA ALA A 737 5.68 45.51 18.06
C ALA A 737 5.13 46.87 18.49
N ALA A 738 5.27 47.25 19.75
CA ALA A 738 4.85 48.55 20.27
C ALA A 738 5.61 49.75 19.65
N GLN A 739 6.76 49.51 19.01
CA GLN A 739 7.58 50.52 18.33
C GLN A 739 7.28 50.61 16.83
N MET A 740 6.42 49.74 16.30
CA MET A 740 6.15 49.61 14.87
C MET A 740 4.86 50.31 14.47
N GLU A 741 4.81 50.78 13.22
CA GLU A 741 3.63 51.37 12.60
C GLU A 741 2.86 50.36 11.74
N ILE A 742 1.58 50.63 11.51
CA ILE A 742 0.77 49.89 10.52
C ILE A 742 1.16 50.35 9.13
N THR A 743 1.46 49.43 8.21
CA THR A 743 1.79 49.76 6.81
C THR A 743 0.79 49.15 5.83
N PHE A 744 0.69 49.71 4.63
CA PHE A 744 -0.20 49.21 3.59
C PHE A 744 0.45 49.36 2.20
N ALA A 745 0.63 48.25 1.49
CA ALA A 745 1.29 48.22 0.19
C ALA A 745 0.55 47.33 -0.82
N PHE A 746 0.81 47.58 -2.10
CA PHE A 746 0.41 46.68 -3.19
C PHE A 746 1.59 45.80 -3.56
N GLU A 747 1.49 44.51 -3.23
CA GLU A 747 2.52 43.51 -3.42
C GLU A 747 2.27 42.75 -4.73
N HIS A 748 3.31 42.62 -5.54
CA HIS A 748 3.23 41.88 -6.80
C HIS A 748 3.69 40.44 -6.59
N ASN A 749 3.02 39.48 -7.23
CA ASN A 749 3.31 38.03 -7.07
C ASN A 749 3.36 37.58 -5.60
N TYR A 750 2.47 38.08 -4.75
CA TYR A 750 2.45 37.71 -3.34
C TYR A 750 2.02 36.24 -3.19
N GLU A 751 2.81 35.47 -2.44
CA GLU A 751 2.51 34.08 -2.12
C GLU A 751 1.52 34.00 -0.96
N LEU A 752 0.27 33.72 -1.31
CA LEU A 752 -0.77 33.45 -0.32
C LEU A 752 -0.70 31.99 0.16
N PRO A 753 -0.77 31.74 1.47
CA PRO A 753 -0.83 30.38 1.99
C PRO A 753 -2.02 29.59 1.45
N SER A 754 -3.18 30.24 1.28
CA SER A 754 -4.41 29.58 0.84
C SER A 754 -4.57 29.48 -0.69
N ALA A 755 -3.57 29.92 -1.46
CA ALA A 755 -3.62 29.88 -2.92
C ALA A 755 -2.46 29.06 -3.50
N ALA A 756 -2.76 28.33 -4.58
CA ALA A 756 -1.74 27.57 -5.30
C ALA A 756 -0.79 28.48 -6.09
N LEU A 757 -1.32 29.56 -6.67
CA LEU A 757 -0.59 30.49 -7.52
C LEU A 757 -0.40 31.84 -6.81
N PRO A 758 0.79 32.46 -6.94
CA PRO A 758 0.99 33.84 -6.51
C PRO A 758 0.04 34.78 -7.24
N ARG A 759 -0.34 35.88 -6.59
CA ARG A 759 -1.13 36.94 -7.22
C ARG A 759 -0.77 38.32 -6.69
N ASP A 760 -1.04 39.33 -7.48
CA ASP A 760 -0.93 40.72 -7.04
C ASP A 760 -2.03 41.00 -6.03
N THR A 761 -1.66 41.59 -4.89
CA THR A 761 -2.59 41.80 -3.78
C THR A 761 -2.21 43.02 -2.94
N TYR A 762 -3.20 43.62 -2.31
CA TYR A 762 -2.95 44.58 -1.24
C TYR A 762 -2.65 43.83 0.07
N VAL A 763 -1.64 44.31 0.81
CA VAL A 763 -1.24 43.77 2.11
C VAL A 763 -1.29 44.89 3.15
N LEU A 764 -2.05 44.66 4.23
CA LEU A 764 -2.06 45.50 5.42
C LEU A 764 -1.24 44.82 6.52
N THR A 765 -0.15 45.45 6.94
CA THR A 765 0.73 44.89 7.97
C THR A 765 0.47 45.57 9.30
N VAL A 766 0.09 44.79 10.31
CA VAL A 766 -0.34 45.29 11.62
C VAL A 766 0.52 44.70 12.73
N PRO A 767 1.15 45.50 13.60
CA PRO A 767 1.91 45.00 14.74
C PRO A 767 1.07 44.17 15.72
N PHE A 768 1.70 43.20 16.39
CA PHE A 768 1.06 42.41 17.44
C PHE A 768 0.45 43.28 18.53
N GLY A 769 -0.70 42.86 19.06
CA GLY A 769 -1.42 43.54 20.13
C GLY A 769 -2.90 43.77 19.79
N GLU A 770 -3.59 44.57 20.60
CA GLU A 770 -5.03 44.80 20.47
C GLU A 770 -5.46 45.30 19.08
N ASN A 771 -4.59 46.06 18.40
CA ASN A 771 -4.89 46.60 17.08
C ASN A 771 -5.06 45.51 16.03
N ALA A 772 -4.26 44.43 16.07
CA ALA A 772 -4.40 43.32 15.13
C ALA A 772 -5.75 42.61 15.30
N ILE A 773 -6.21 42.42 16.54
CA ILE A 773 -7.52 41.84 16.86
C ILE A 773 -8.64 42.74 16.35
N LYS A 774 -8.58 44.04 16.66
CA LYS A 774 -9.57 45.02 16.19
C LYS A 774 -9.64 45.08 14.65
N TRP A 775 -8.50 44.95 13.97
CA TRP A 775 -8.46 44.90 12.51
C TRP A 775 -9.11 43.64 11.97
N LYS A 776 -8.74 42.47 12.47
CA LYS A 776 -9.37 41.19 12.10
C LYS A 776 -10.90 41.26 12.23
N GLU A 777 -11.40 41.63 13.41
CA GLU A 777 -12.84 41.75 13.68
C GLU A 777 -13.52 42.76 12.75
N SER A 778 -12.85 43.88 12.47
CA SER A 778 -13.35 44.91 11.56
C SER A 778 -13.45 44.41 10.12
N LEU A 779 -12.45 43.68 9.65
CA LEU A 779 -12.41 43.07 8.32
C LEU A 779 -13.50 42.00 8.18
N GLU A 780 -13.62 41.10 9.15
CA GLU A 780 -14.64 40.04 9.18
C GLU A 780 -16.06 40.61 9.23
N ARG A 781 -16.32 41.60 10.10
CA ARG A 781 -17.62 42.28 10.18
C ARG A 781 -17.99 42.97 8.87
N LYS A 782 -17.01 43.47 8.13
CA LYS A 782 -17.19 44.06 6.80
C LYS A 782 -17.23 43.04 5.67
N LYS A 783 -17.07 41.75 5.98
CA LYS A 783 -16.99 40.64 5.02
C LYS A 783 -15.90 40.85 3.96
N ILE A 784 -14.76 41.42 4.38
CA ILE A 784 -13.57 41.52 3.54
C ILE A 784 -12.79 40.22 3.73
N GLU A 785 -12.53 39.51 2.63
CA GLU A 785 -11.74 38.28 2.66
C GLU A 785 -10.24 38.58 2.69
N PHE A 786 -9.50 37.86 3.54
CA PHE A 786 -8.05 38.00 3.68
C PHE A 786 -7.41 36.68 4.11
N ASP A 787 -6.12 36.55 3.83
CA ASP A 787 -5.23 35.63 4.53
C ASP A 787 -4.45 36.42 5.57
N ALA A 788 -4.32 35.86 6.77
CA ALA A 788 -3.55 36.47 7.84
C ALA A 788 -2.31 35.64 8.14
N THR A 789 -1.13 36.21 7.90
CA THR A 789 0.15 35.53 8.13
C THR A 789 1.02 36.27 9.11
N ILE A 790 1.68 35.53 10.00
CA ILE A 790 2.72 36.08 10.86
C ILE A 790 3.99 36.27 10.04
N HIS A 791 4.53 37.48 10.04
CA HIS A 791 5.77 37.79 9.33
C HIS A 791 6.94 36.99 9.93
N PRO A 792 7.81 36.38 9.11
CA PRO A 792 8.84 35.47 9.61
C PRO A 792 9.94 36.16 10.44
N GLN A 793 10.10 37.48 10.32
CA GLN A 793 11.20 38.23 10.95
C GLN A 793 10.73 39.40 11.83
N LEU A 794 9.44 39.73 11.83
CA LEU A 794 8.90 40.90 12.53
C LEU A 794 7.64 40.52 13.30
N PRO A 795 7.38 41.12 14.48
CA PRO A 795 6.21 40.82 15.29
C PRO A 795 4.95 41.53 14.76
N VAL A 796 4.58 41.22 13.52
CA VAL A 796 3.45 41.78 12.79
C VAL A 796 2.62 40.67 12.14
N ILE A 797 1.34 40.96 11.90
CA ILE A 797 0.43 40.17 11.08
C ILE A 797 0.21 40.89 9.76
N GLU A 798 0.45 40.18 8.66
CA GLU A 798 0.12 40.61 7.32
C GLU A 798 -1.28 40.12 6.96
N PHE A 799 -2.18 41.06 6.67
CA PHE A 799 -3.50 40.80 6.12
C PHE A 799 -3.44 40.99 4.60
N ALA A 800 -3.28 39.89 3.87
CA ALA A 800 -3.28 39.90 2.41
C ALA A 800 -4.71 39.74 1.89
N PHE A 801 -5.24 40.78 1.23
CA PHE A 801 -6.65 40.84 0.85
C PHE A 801 -6.98 40.01 -0.39
N LYS A 802 -8.01 39.17 -0.33
CA LYS A 802 -8.38 38.37 -1.51
C LYS A 802 -9.01 39.20 -2.62
N ASP A 803 -9.88 40.14 -2.22
CA ASP A 803 -10.50 41.14 -3.08
C ASP A 803 -10.73 42.41 -2.27
N LEU A 804 -10.03 43.49 -2.63
CA LEU A 804 -10.16 44.80 -1.96
C LEU A 804 -10.67 45.84 -2.95
N SER A 805 -11.79 46.51 -2.62
CA SER A 805 -12.34 47.52 -3.52
C SER A 805 -11.38 48.72 -3.68
N PRO A 806 -11.28 49.33 -4.88
CA PRO A 806 -10.37 50.45 -5.12
C PRO A 806 -10.59 51.64 -4.17
N GLN A 807 -11.83 51.88 -3.75
CA GLN A 807 -12.16 52.94 -2.80
C GLN A 807 -11.61 52.67 -1.40
N VAL A 808 -11.63 51.41 -0.95
CA VAL A 808 -11.07 51.02 0.35
C VAL A 808 -9.54 51.02 0.27
N ALA A 809 -8.97 50.51 -0.81
CA ALA A 809 -7.54 50.55 -1.07
C ALA A 809 -6.99 52.00 -1.03
N ALA A 810 -7.65 52.94 -1.72
CA ALA A 810 -7.26 54.35 -1.71
C ALA A 810 -7.31 54.98 -0.30
N LYS A 811 -8.31 54.62 0.52
CA LYS A 811 -8.41 55.09 1.91
C LYS A 811 -7.32 54.52 2.81
N LEU A 812 -6.96 53.25 2.63
CA LEU A 812 -5.88 52.61 3.38
C LEU A 812 -4.51 53.16 2.94
N ALA A 813 -4.29 53.32 1.64
CA ALA A 813 -3.08 53.95 1.10
C ALA A 813 -2.89 55.37 1.61
N ALA A 814 -3.93 56.20 1.61
CA ALA A 814 -3.85 57.56 2.15
C ALA A 814 -3.56 57.61 3.66
N LYS A 815 -3.87 56.54 4.40
CA LYS A 815 -3.71 56.49 5.87
C LYS A 815 -2.42 55.81 6.32
N PHE A 816 -1.96 54.79 5.60
CA PHE A 816 -0.87 53.89 6.02
C PHE A 816 0.17 53.63 4.92
N GLY A 817 -0.04 54.14 3.70
CA GLY A 817 0.83 53.86 2.55
C GLY A 817 2.20 54.56 2.60
N GLU A 818 2.32 55.63 3.37
CA GLU A 818 3.60 56.34 3.59
C GLU A 818 4.33 55.87 4.86
N ASN A 819 3.73 54.98 5.65
CA ASN A 819 4.34 54.47 6.88
C ASN A 819 5.44 53.45 6.53
N VAL A 820 6.57 53.53 7.23
CA VAL A 820 7.72 52.64 7.00
C VAL A 820 8.26 52.14 8.33
N ASN A 821 8.45 50.84 8.44
CA ASN A 821 9.15 50.22 9.57
C ASN A 821 10.60 49.95 9.14
N ASP A 822 11.50 50.88 9.44
CA ASP A 822 12.93 50.76 9.12
C ASP A 822 13.62 49.74 10.03
N LEU A 823 14.10 48.65 9.44
CA LEU A 823 14.78 47.57 10.14
C LEU A 823 16.09 48.01 10.81
N ASP A 824 16.76 49.02 10.27
CA ASP A 824 18.05 49.51 10.80
C ASP A 824 17.85 50.37 12.07
N VAL A 825 16.63 50.85 12.31
CA VAL A 825 16.26 51.67 13.47
C VAL A 825 15.66 50.83 14.60
N LEU A 826 15.14 49.63 14.29
CA LEU A 826 14.55 48.71 15.26
C LEU A 826 15.65 47.92 16.00
N ASP A 827 15.65 47.98 17.34
CA ASP A 827 16.56 47.18 18.17
C ASP A 827 16.08 45.72 18.25
N ILE A 828 16.32 44.95 17.18
CA ILE A 828 15.91 43.56 17.07
C ILE A 828 16.95 42.66 17.76
N PRO A 829 16.60 41.91 18.83
CA PRO A 829 17.52 40.98 19.46
C PRO A 829 17.99 39.90 18.47
N ARG A 830 19.29 39.59 18.47
CA ARG A 830 19.88 38.62 17.54
C ARG A 830 19.32 37.21 17.65
N ASP A 831 18.79 36.83 18.83
CA ASP A 831 18.17 35.53 19.09
C ASP A 831 16.62 35.59 19.09
N LEU A 832 16.01 36.71 18.69
CA LEU A 832 14.56 36.88 18.72
C LEU A 832 13.87 35.86 17.81
N ARG A 833 12.94 35.10 18.39
CA ARG A 833 11.96 34.29 17.64
C ARG A 833 10.63 35.01 17.60
N ILE A 834 10.01 35.09 16.43
CA ILE A 834 8.71 35.71 16.26
C ILE A 834 7.63 34.76 16.80
N ILE A 835 7.19 35.01 18.03
CA ILE A 835 6.17 34.22 18.70
C ILE A 835 4.92 35.09 18.86
N PRO A 836 3.79 34.73 18.22
CA PRO A 836 2.56 35.49 18.35
C PRO A 836 2.02 35.43 19.79
N PRO A 837 1.30 36.46 20.24
CA PRO A 837 0.48 36.39 21.43
C PRO A 837 -0.55 35.25 21.35
N THR A 838 -0.99 34.70 22.49
CA THR A 838 -1.88 33.52 22.51
C THR A 838 -3.23 33.76 21.83
N ASP A 839 -3.74 34.99 21.89
CA ASP A 839 -4.96 35.46 21.22
C ASP A 839 -4.77 35.76 19.72
N HIS A 840 -3.57 35.57 19.18
CA HIS A 840 -3.24 35.72 17.75
C HIS A 840 -3.12 34.36 17.03
N CYS A 841 -3.53 33.26 17.67
CA CYS A 841 -3.47 31.90 17.11
C CYS A 841 -4.34 31.67 15.86
N TRP A 842 -5.12 32.67 15.44
CA TRP A 842 -5.92 32.69 14.21
C TRP A 842 -5.11 33.06 12.97
N ALA A 843 -3.92 33.64 13.13
CA ALA A 843 -3.02 33.94 12.01
C ALA A 843 -2.08 32.76 11.74
N GLU A 844 -1.80 32.51 10.47
CA GLU A 844 -0.94 31.41 10.04
C GLU A 844 0.53 31.77 10.26
N SER A 845 1.26 30.90 10.96
CA SER A 845 2.70 31.07 11.17
C SER A 845 3.49 30.36 10.07
N ARG A 846 4.37 31.09 9.39
CA ARG A 846 5.37 30.48 8.49
C ARG A 846 6.51 29.79 9.26
N GLN A 847 6.61 30.02 10.57
CA GLN A 847 7.55 29.30 11.43
C GLN A 847 6.87 28.05 12.02
N GLU A 848 7.45 26.87 11.80
CA GLU A 848 6.98 25.64 12.45
C GLU A 848 7.32 25.66 13.96
N ALA A 849 6.30 25.62 14.82
CA ALA A 849 6.51 25.33 16.23
C ALA A 849 7.07 23.90 16.36
N GLY A 850 8.37 23.75 16.63
CA GLY A 850 9.05 22.45 16.46
C GLY A 850 8.55 21.34 17.39
N VAL A 851 7.79 20.36 16.89
CA VAL A 851 6.81 19.43 17.51
C VAL A 851 7.21 18.49 18.67
N GLY A 852 8.34 18.69 19.34
CA GLY A 852 8.81 17.75 20.38
C GLY A 852 9.25 16.40 19.81
N ALA A 853 9.66 16.38 18.54
CA ALA A 853 9.80 15.17 17.72
C ALA A 853 10.76 14.13 18.30
N LEU A 854 11.78 14.54 19.06
CA LEU A 854 12.80 13.63 19.59
C LEU A 854 12.21 12.59 20.53
N ALA A 855 11.33 13.00 21.45
CA ALA A 855 10.72 12.07 22.41
C ALA A 855 9.87 10.99 21.70
N TYR A 856 9.03 11.40 20.74
CA TYR A 856 8.20 10.47 19.98
C TYR A 856 8.99 9.54 19.06
N ASN A 857 10.11 10.02 18.49
CA ASN A 857 10.88 9.28 17.50
C ASN A 857 11.96 8.38 18.11
N LEU A 858 12.68 8.86 19.13
CA LEU A 858 13.83 8.12 19.70
C LEU A 858 13.40 7.10 20.74
N LEU A 859 12.34 7.38 21.50
CA LEU A 859 11.90 6.58 22.66
C LEU A 859 10.42 6.14 22.49
N THR A 860 10.08 5.69 21.27
CA THR A 860 8.71 5.32 20.92
C THR A 860 8.18 4.20 21.81
N GLU A 861 9.00 3.19 22.09
CA GLU A 861 8.62 2.01 22.88
C GLU A 861 8.28 2.39 24.32
N GLU A 862 9.12 3.22 24.94
CA GLU A 862 8.94 3.70 26.31
C GLU A 862 7.70 4.58 26.43
N VAL A 863 7.42 5.42 25.43
CA VAL A 863 6.19 6.21 25.39
C VAL A 863 4.95 5.32 25.22
N CYS A 864 5.01 4.26 24.40
CA CYS A 864 3.92 3.28 24.27
C CYS A 864 3.67 2.57 25.61
N GLN A 865 4.73 2.09 26.26
CA GLN A 865 4.65 1.46 27.58
C GLN A 865 4.07 2.41 28.62
N GLN A 866 4.47 3.68 28.59
CA GLN A 866 3.91 4.68 29.51
C GLN A 866 2.42 4.90 29.26
N LEU A 867 1.97 4.97 28.00
CA LEU A 867 0.55 5.14 27.66
C LEU A 867 -0.31 3.93 28.08
N GLU A 868 0.21 2.71 27.90
CA GLU A 868 -0.47 1.48 28.30
C GLU A 868 -0.65 1.37 29.82
N ASN A 869 0.40 1.75 30.56
CA ASN A 869 0.41 1.74 32.02
C ASN A 869 -0.16 3.01 32.63
N PHE A 870 -0.45 4.03 31.81
CA PHE A 870 -0.89 5.34 32.29
C PHE A 870 -2.19 5.17 33.08
N GLN A 871 -2.15 5.53 34.36
CA GLN A 871 -3.31 5.64 35.22
C GLN A 871 -3.23 6.94 35.99
N PHE A 872 -4.37 7.57 36.17
CA PHE A 872 -4.50 8.78 36.97
C PHE A 872 -5.82 8.72 37.72
N ASP A 873 -5.78 9.14 38.97
CA ASP A 873 -6.93 9.24 39.88
C ASP A 873 -7.22 10.69 40.27
N GLU A 874 -6.47 11.65 39.71
CA GLU A 874 -6.60 13.08 39.98
C GLU A 874 -6.67 13.90 38.69
N ILE A 875 -7.66 14.80 38.62
CA ILE A 875 -7.70 15.88 37.63
C ILE A 875 -7.84 17.21 38.37
N LYS A 876 -6.98 18.18 38.08
CA LYS A 876 -7.10 19.54 38.63
C LYS A 876 -7.88 20.44 37.68
N VAL A 877 -8.87 21.15 38.21
CA VAL A 877 -9.80 22.01 37.47
C VAL A 877 -9.65 23.46 37.93
N LEU A 878 -9.49 24.37 36.97
CA LEU A 878 -9.32 25.81 37.16
C LEU A 878 -10.59 26.56 36.74
N GLY A 879 -10.68 27.82 37.19
CA GLY A 879 -11.74 28.74 36.74
C GLY A 879 -13.10 28.56 37.41
N ILE A 880 -13.19 27.77 38.49
CA ILE A 880 -14.45 27.50 39.20
C ILE A 880 -15.20 28.76 39.69
N LYS A 881 -14.48 29.87 39.89
CA LYS A 881 -15.03 31.16 40.35
C LYS A 881 -15.59 32.06 39.24
N TYR A 882 -15.52 31.62 37.98
CA TYR A 882 -15.88 32.42 36.81
C TYR A 882 -16.86 31.71 35.87
N ASN A 883 -17.54 30.66 36.34
CA ASN A 883 -18.48 29.84 35.56
C ASN A 883 -19.80 29.64 36.32
N ASP A 884 -20.64 28.70 35.87
CA ASP A 884 -21.98 28.42 36.41
C ASP A 884 -22.01 28.01 37.89
N PHE A 885 -20.86 27.63 38.45
CA PHE A 885 -20.68 27.25 39.86
C PHE A 885 -19.91 28.31 40.67
N ALA A 886 -19.80 29.55 40.19
CA ALA A 886 -19.02 30.60 40.86
C ALA A 886 -19.45 30.87 42.32
N ASP A 887 -20.74 30.71 42.62
CA ASP A 887 -21.34 30.94 43.94
C ASP A 887 -21.43 29.67 44.81
N GLU A 888 -20.98 28.52 44.31
CA GLU A 888 -21.10 27.22 44.99
C GLU A 888 -19.94 26.96 45.95
N ASP A 889 -20.26 26.56 47.19
CA ASP A 889 -19.27 26.12 48.17
C ASP A 889 -19.05 24.60 48.07
N PHE A 890 -18.02 24.21 47.32
CA PHE A 890 -17.60 22.81 47.19
C PHE A 890 -17.07 22.18 48.49
N ALA A 891 -16.82 22.96 49.56
CA ALA A 891 -16.49 22.43 50.88
C ALA A 891 -17.73 22.07 51.72
N SER A 892 -18.93 22.44 51.26
CA SER A 892 -20.19 22.18 51.96
C SER A 892 -20.51 20.68 52.05
N LYS A 893 -21.42 20.33 52.99
CA LYS A 893 -21.89 18.95 53.17
C LYS A 893 -22.56 18.36 51.91
N GLN A 894 -23.04 19.19 51.01
CA GLN A 894 -23.68 18.79 49.75
C GLN A 894 -22.70 18.14 48.77
N TRP A 895 -21.45 18.60 48.74
CA TRP A 895 -20.42 18.16 47.79
C TRP A 895 -19.42 17.18 48.41
N LYS A 896 -19.24 17.25 49.73
CA LYS A 896 -18.31 16.40 50.47
C LYS A 896 -18.63 14.91 50.31
N LYS A 897 -17.68 14.14 49.74
CA LYS A 897 -17.80 12.70 49.42
C LYS A 897 -18.91 12.36 48.42
N ARG A 898 -19.51 13.35 47.76
CA ARG A 898 -20.47 13.12 46.69
C ARG A 898 -19.71 12.71 45.44
N SER A 899 -20.15 11.60 44.86
CA SER A 899 -19.70 11.16 43.55
C SER A 899 -20.60 11.81 42.49
N VAL A 900 -20.00 12.42 41.48
CA VAL A 900 -20.71 13.07 40.37
C VAL A 900 -20.22 12.52 39.04
N ILE A 901 -21.11 12.53 38.06
CA ILE A 901 -20.77 12.23 36.67
C ILE A 901 -20.36 13.54 36.02
N LEU A 902 -19.19 13.54 35.38
CA LEU A 902 -18.67 14.65 34.60
C LEU A 902 -18.65 14.27 33.13
N GLU A 903 -18.85 15.28 32.29
CA GLU A 903 -18.67 15.22 30.84
C GLU A 903 -17.63 16.25 30.41
N VAL A 904 -16.79 15.87 29.44
CA VAL A 904 -15.88 16.82 28.78
C VAL A 904 -16.62 17.48 27.62
N GLY A 905 -17.13 18.68 27.83
CA GLY A 905 -17.72 19.51 26.79
C GLY A 905 -16.70 20.41 26.11
N VAL A 906 -17.21 21.35 25.31
CA VAL A 906 -16.45 22.45 24.72
C VAL A 906 -17.02 23.79 25.17
N PHE A 907 -16.14 24.76 25.40
CA PHE A 907 -16.57 26.12 25.71
C PHE A 907 -17.14 26.78 24.45
N GLU A 908 -18.43 27.10 24.44
CA GLU A 908 -19.07 27.78 23.31
C GLU A 908 -19.29 29.26 23.65
N LEU A 909 -18.59 30.14 22.94
CA LEU A 909 -18.75 31.58 23.07
C LEU A 909 -19.40 32.15 21.80
N PRO A 910 -20.27 33.17 21.91
CA PRO A 910 -20.67 33.95 20.75
C PRO A 910 -19.46 34.61 20.10
N ALA A 911 -19.43 34.70 18.77
CA ALA A 911 -18.34 35.37 18.04
C ALA A 911 -18.11 36.84 18.45
N SER A 912 -19.10 37.46 19.10
CA SER A 912 -19.02 38.82 19.65
C SER A 912 -18.38 38.90 21.05
N HIS A 913 -18.03 37.78 21.68
CA HIS A 913 -17.44 37.76 23.02
C HIS A 913 -15.95 38.15 22.96
N PRO A 914 -15.44 39.05 23.82
CA PRO A 914 -14.04 39.50 23.80
C PRO A 914 -13.02 38.36 23.84
N ASP A 915 -13.32 37.29 24.58
CA ASP A 915 -12.46 36.12 24.69
C ASP A 915 -12.82 34.96 23.73
N PHE A 916 -13.64 35.20 22.70
CA PHE A 916 -14.08 34.15 21.77
C PHE A 916 -12.89 33.38 21.20
N TYR A 917 -11.88 34.06 20.67
CA TYR A 917 -10.70 33.40 20.08
C TYR A 917 -9.80 32.71 21.09
N ARG A 918 -9.91 33.09 22.36
CA ARG A 918 -9.09 32.55 23.44
C ARG A 918 -9.67 31.26 24.01
N TYR A 919 -10.99 31.19 24.17
CA TYR A 919 -11.63 30.08 24.87
C TYR A 919 -12.60 29.26 24.01
N ASN A 920 -13.10 29.76 22.87
CA ASN A 920 -14.11 29.04 22.10
C ASN A 920 -13.56 27.72 21.54
N GLY A 921 -14.22 26.61 21.87
CA GLY A 921 -13.85 25.23 21.56
C GLY A 921 -12.70 24.67 22.43
N THR A 922 -12.34 25.34 23.53
CA THR A 922 -11.45 24.78 24.55
C THR A 922 -12.24 23.73 25.37
N PRO A 923 -11.66 22.56 25.66
CA PRO A 923 -12.31 21.54 26.49
C PRO A 923 -12.67 22.08 27.88
N ILE A 924 -13.89 21.82 28.33
CA ILE A 924 -14.40 22.21 29.65
C ILE A 924 -15.07 21.02 30.34
N LEU A 925 -14.95 20.95 31.67
CA LEU A 925 -15.64 19.94 32.46
C LEU A 925 -17.02 20.43 32.85
N GLN A 926 -18.02 19.57 32.67
CA GLN A 926 -19.41 19.88 32.94
C GLN A 926 -20.03 18.89 33.93
N ILE A 927 -20.96 19.38 34.74
CA ILE A 927 -21.84 18.59 35.61
C ILE A 927 -23.28 18.94 35.23
N ASP A 928 -24.06 17.96 34.82
CA ASP A 928 -25.47 18.16 34.41
C ASP A 928 -25.65 19.27 33.36
N GLY A 929 -24.73 19.36 32.39
CA GLY A 929 -24.73 20.37 31.32
C GLY A 929 -24.28 21.78 31.74
N LYS A 930 -23.87 21.97 33.01
CA LYS A 930 -23.34 23.24 33.53
C LYS A 930 -21.81 23.22 33.60
N ASN A 931 -21.18 24.35 33.31
CA ASN A 931 -19.73 24.52 33.22
C ASN A 931 -19.08 24.59 34.61
N LEU A 932 -18.30 23.57 34.98
CA LEU A 932 -17.52 23.55 36.22
C LEU A 932 -16.22 24.35 36.07
N GLY A 933 -15.45 24.10 35.01
CA GLY A 933 -14.16 24.74 34.79
C GLY A 933 -13.25 23.97 33.83
N THR A 934 -12.11 24.55 33.49
CA THR A 934 -11.16 23.98 32.52
C THR A 934 -10.06 23.17 33.22
N PHE A 935 -9.43 22.26 32.49
CA PHE A 935 -8.31 21.47 33.01
C PHE A 935 -7.10 22.37 33.33
N ALA A 936 -6.40 22.09 34.43
CA ALA A 936 -5.11 22.70 34.67
C ALA A 936 -4.09 22.27 33.60
N PRO A 937 -3.09 23.12 33.24
CA PRO A 937 -2.08 22.78 32.24
C PRO A 937 -1.40 21.43 32.50
N ASP A 938 -0.96 21.17 33.74
CA ASP A 938 -0.22 19.97 34.13
C ASP A 938 -1.11 18.81 34.61
N SER A 939 -2.40 18.83 34.29
CA SER A 939 -3.34 17.76 34.63
C SER A 939 -3.64 16.88 33.41
N PRO A 940 -3.91 15.57 33.59
CA PRO A 940 -4.43 14.72 32.53
C PRO A 940 -5.69 15.33 31.93
N LYS A 941 -5.78 15.32 30.59
CA LYS A 941 -6.92 15.87 29.85
C LYS A 941 -7.53 14.78 28.99
N LEU A 942 -8.85 14.64 29.08
CA LEU A 942 -9.62 13.65 28.33
C LEU A 942 -10.22 14.29 27.08
N PRO A 943 -10.40 13.55 25.97
CA PRO A 943 -11.04 14.05 24.76
C PRO A 943 -12.46 14.55 25.01
N VAL A 944 -12.91 15.52 24.21
CA VAL A 944 -14.30 16.00 24.20
C VAL A 944 -15.28 14.83 23.99
N GLY A 945 -16.39 14.83 24.72
CA GLY A 945 -17.40 13.77 24.75
C GLY A 945 -17.09 12.64 25.74
N THR A 946 -15.95 12.68 26.43
CA THR A 946 -15.64 11.68 27.46
C THR A 946 -16.51 11.89 28.69
N THR A 947 -17.04 10.81 29.25
CA THR A 947 -17.75 10.83 30.53
C THR A 947 -17.00 10.04 31.59
N PHE A 948 -17.06 10.47 32.84
CA PHE A 948 -16.42 9.77 33.96
C PHE A 948 -17.02 10.18 35.30
N THR A 949 -16.75 9.39 36.33
CA THR A 949 -17.20 9.67 37.70
C THR A 949 -16.05 10.15 38.56
N ALA A 950 -16.26 11.20 39.34
CA ALA A 950 -15.28 11.70 40.30
C ALA A 950 -15.93 12.24 41.59
N SER A 951 -15.13 12.41 42.64
CA SER A 951 -15.52 13.21 43.81
C SER A 951 -14.73 14.51 43.87
N LEU A 952 -15.37 15.59 44.33
CA LEU A 952 -14.79 16.93 44.32
C LEU A 952 -14.09 17.22 45.64
N GLN A 953 -12.84 17.69 45.56
CA GLN A 953 -12.07 18.19 46.69
C GLN A 953 -11.65 19.65 46.40
N PRO A 954 -12.18 20.64 47.15
CA PRO A 954 -11.81 22.03 46.93
C PRO A 954 -10.33 22.28 47.26
N ASP A 955 -9.65 23.05 46.42
CA ASP A 955 -8.27 23.52 46.57
C ASP A 955 -8.19 25.01 46.19
N ASN A 956 -8.41 25.90 47.16
CA ASN A 956 -8.36 27.36 47.00
C ASN A 956 -9.27 27.90 45.86
N SER A 957 -8.67 28.30 44.73
CA SER A 957 -9.37 28.78 43.53
C SER A 957 -9.54 27.69 42.45
N SER A 958 -9.37 26.43 42.83
CA SER A 958 -9.44 25.24 41.97
C SER A 958 -10.18 24.10 42.68
N VAL A 959 -10.56 23.07 41.92
CA VAL A 959 -11.11 21.82 42.45
C VAL A 959 -10.24 20.67 41.95
N VAL A 960 -9.87 19.77 42.85
CA VAL A 960 -9.25 18.48 42.52
C VAL A 960 -10.35 17.44 42.43
N LEU A 961 -10.47 16.79 41.28
CA LEU A 961 -11.36 15.68 41.04
C LEU A 961 -10.64 14.38 41.37
N LYS A 962 -11.13 13.65 42.36
CA LYS A 962 -10.71 12.26 42.61
C LYS A 962 -11.47 11.35 41.66
N VAL A 963 -10.87 11.06 40.52
CA VAL A 963 -11.43 10.28 39.40
C VAL A 963 -11.45 8.80 39.77
N LYS A 964 -12.54 8.12 39.37
CA LYS A 964 -12.64 6.66 39.39
C LYS A 964 -12.18 6.13 38.02
N PRO A 965 -10.94 5.62 37.85
CA PRO A 965 -10.36 5.37 36.51
C PRO A 965 -11.19 4.41 35.65
N GLU A 966 -11.79 3.40 36.26
CA GLU A 966 -12.65 2.41 35.59
C GLU A 966 -14.00 2.98 35.11
N SER A 967 -14.36 4.20 35.51
CA SER A 967 -15.58 4.88 35.06
C SER A 967 -15.37 5.74 33.82
N ILE A 968 -14.14 5.91 33.34
CA ILE A 968 -13.83 6.72 32.17
C ILE A 968 -14.35 6.02 30.91
N GLN A 969 -15.26 6.68 30.21
CA GLN A 969 -15.85 6.23 28.96
C GLN A 969 -15.58 7.26 27.88
N LEU A 970 -14.69 6.93 26.95
CA LEU A 970 -14.47 7.72 25.74
C LEU A 970 -15.73 7.72 24.87
N PRO A 971 -15.99 8.77 24.07
CA PRO A 971 -17.16 8.81 23.21
C PRO A 971 -17.13 7.64 22.22
N GLU A 972 -18.29 7.03 22.00
CA GLU A 972 -18.47 6.04 20.95
C GLU A 972 -18.34 6.75 19.60
N VAL A 973 -17.57 6.15 18.70
CA VAL A 973 -17.30 6.72 17.39
C VAL A 973 -17.76 5.72 16.33
N THR A 974 -18.71 6.14 15.51
CA THR A 974 -19.02 5.44 14.27
C THR A 974 -17.93 5.73 13.25
N LEU A 975 -17.10 4.73 12.96
CA LEU A 975 -16.15 4.83 11.86
C LEU A 975 -16.91 4.65 10.55
N PRO A 976 -16.54 5.37 9.47
CA PRO A 976 -17.04 5.06 8.14
C PRO A 976 -16.87 3.56 7.91
N GLU A 977 -17.94 2.86 7.53
CA GLU A 977 -17.80 1.51 7.02
C GLU A 977 -16.81 1.61 5.87
N SER A 978 -15.61 1.04 6.07
CA SER A 978 -14.77 0.79 4.91
C SER A 978 -15.59 -0.05 3.97
N GLU A 979 -15.48 0.21 2.67
CA GLU A 979 -15.89 -0.77 1.67
C GLU A 979 -15.52 -2.16 2.20
N ALA A 980 -16.55 -2.98 2.42
CA ALA A 980 -16.36 -4.39 2.29
C ALA A 980 -15.82 -4.52 0.86
N LYS A 981 -14.48 -4.65 0.72
CA LYS A 981 -13.82 -5.07 -0.52
C LYS A 981 -14.80 -6.01 -1.15
N LEU A 982 -15.41 -5.64 -2.29
CA LEU A 982 -16.56 -6.34 -2.89
C LEU A 982 -16.60 -7.73 -2.33
N ASP A 983 -17.43 -7.92 -1.30
CA ASP A 983 -17.39 -9.14 -0.54
C ASP A 983 -18.14 -10.17 -1.36
N THR A 984 -17.83 -10.29 -2.65
CA THR A 984 -17.94 -11.54 -3.36
C THR A 984 -17.17 -12.59 -2.60
N ALA A 985 -16.11 -12.31 -1.83
CA ALA A 985 -15.54 -13.33 -0.95
C ALA A 985 -16.52 -13.85 0.12
N GLY A 986 -17.41 -13.02 0.66
CA GLY A 986 -18.29 -13.35 1.79
C GLY A 986 -19.75 -13.54 1.42
N GLN A 987 -20.24 -12.91 0.34
CA GLN A 987 -21.40 -13.34 -0.44
C GLN A 987 -21.10 -14.67 -1.14
N PHE A 988 -19.89 -14.91 -1.65
CA PHE A 988 -19.48 -16.28 -1.99
C PHE A 988 -19.36 -17.11 -0.72
N ARG A 989 -18.78 -16.70 0.42
CA ARG A 989 -18.84 -17.57 1.63
C ARG A 989 -20.28 -17.90 2.08
N ALA A 990 -21.26 -17.03 1.82
CA ALA A 990 -22.67 -17.25 2.14
C ALA A 990 -23.37 -18.16 1.11
N VAL A 991 -23.25 -17.86 -0.19
CA VAL A 991 -23.78 -18.67 -1.30
C VAL A 991 -23.06 -20.03 -1.39
N HIS A 992 -21.76 -20.06 -1.15
CA HIS A 992 -20.92 -21.25 -1.07
C HIS A 992 -21.22 -22.04 0.20
N ARG A 993 -21.64 -21.41 1.33
CA ARG A 993 -22.18 -22.14 2.49
C ARG A 993 -23.54 -22.78 2.17
N GLU A 994 -24.41 -22.13 1.42
CA GLU A 994 -25.72 -22.68 1.05
C GLU A 994 -25.60 -23.81 0.00
N PHE A 995 -24.78 -23.64 -1.04
CA PHE A 995 -24.47 -24.71 -2.01
C PHE A 995 -23.82 -25.92 -1.35
N TRP A 996 -22.85 -25.67 -0.47
CA TRP A 996 -22.13 -26.71 0.26
C TRP A 996 -23.01 -27.43 1.28
N ARG A 997 -23.95 -26.73 1.94
CA ARG A 997 -24.96 -27.37 2.81
C ARG A 997 -25.88 -28.32 2.04
N LYS A 998 -26.32 -27.90 0.86
CA LYS A 998 -27.21 -28.71 0.02
C LYS A 998 -26.51 -29.98 -0.48
N GLU A 999 -25.27 -29.87 -0.95
CA GLU A 999 -24.45 -31.00 -1.40
C GLU A 999 -24.22 -32.05 -0.29
N MET A 1000 -23.97 -31.60 0.95
CA MET A 1000 -23.85 -32.50 2.10
C MET A 1000 -25.17 -33.22 2.43
N PHE A 1001 -26.30 -32.52 2.42
CA PHE A 1001 -27.57 -33.17 2.72
C PHE A 1001 -27.94 -34.23 1.66
N ASP A 1002 -27.74 -33.94 0.38
CA ASP A 1002 -28.04 -34.86 -0.72
C ASP A 1002 -27.22 -36.16 -0.65
N ASN A 1003 -25.94 -36.08 -0.25
CA ASN A 1003 -25.06 -37.25 -0.09
C ASN A 1003 -25.53 -38.21 1.03
N LEU A 1004 -25.95 -37.65 2.16
CA LEU A 1004 -26.43 -38.42 3.30
C LEU A 1004 -27.75 -39.14 2.97
N VAL A 1005 -28.68 -38.45 2.31
CA VAL A 1005 -29.95 -39.05 1.87
C VAL A 1005 -29.68 -40.23 0.93
N GLY A 1006 -28.71 -40.11 0.02
CA GLY A 1006 -28.29 -41.19 -0.88
C GLY A 1006 -27.78 -42.43 -0.12
N ALA A 1007 -26.92 -42.26 0.89
CA ALA A 1007 -26.37 -43.36 1.69
C ALA A 1007 -27.45 -44.08 2.52
N ILE A 1008 -28.41 -43.33 3.07
CA ILE A 1008 -29.56 -43.87 3.79
C ILE A 1008 -30.44 -44.70 2.85
N SER A 1009 -30.76 -44.15 1.67
CA SER A 1009 -31.65 -44.80 0.71
C SER A 1009 -31.11 -46.16 0.24
N ILE A 1010 -29.85 -46.23 -0.23
CA ILE A 1010 -29.23 -47.47 -0.71
C ILE A 1010 -29.22 -48.57 0.37
N THR A 1011 -28.87 -48.20 1.59
CA THR A 1011 -28.74 -49.16 2.70
C THR A 1011 -30.10 -49.67 3.15
N TYR A 1012 -31.12 -48.81 3.11
CA TYR A 1012 -32.50 -49.18 3.40
C TYR A 1012 -33.07 -50.14 2.35
N GLU A 1013 -32.90 -49.84 1.06
CA GLU A 1013 -33.38 -50.71 -0.04
C GLU A 1013 -32.74 -52.11 -0.01
N GLN A 1014 -31.42 -52.19 0.25
CA GLN A 1014 -30.71 -53.47 0.38
C GLN A 1014 -31.21 -54.35 1.54
N ARG A 1015 -31.71 -53.73 2.61
CA ARG A 1015 -32.24 -54.46 3.77
C ARG A 1015 -33.67 -54.93 3.55
N ILE A 1016 -34.51 -54.10 2.94
CA ILE A 1016 -35.89 -54.47 2.60
C ILE A 1016 -35.90 -55.63 1.59
N ALA A 1017 -34.98 -55.65 0.61
CA ALA A 1017 -34.88 -56.73 -0.38
C ALA A 1017 -34.46 -58.10 0.21
N ASN A 1018 -33.78 -58.11 1.37
CA ASN A 1018 -33.22 -59.30 2.00
C ASN A 1018 -34.02 -59.81 3.22
N GLN A 1019 -35.16 -59.21 3.56
CA GLN A 1019 -35.97 -59.60 4.72
C GLN A 1019 -37.35 -60.13 4.31
N SER A 1020 -37.74 -61.27 4.90
CA SER A 1020 -39.02 -61.98 4.62
C SER A 1020 -40.19 -61.53 5.52
N ALA A 1021 -39.96 -60.64 6.50
CA ALA A 1021 -41.00 -60.05 7.35
C ALA A 1021 -40.66 -58.59 7.68
N SER A 1022 -41.62 -57.66 7.50
CA SER A 1022 -41.36 -56.22 7.57
C SER A 1022 -41.44 -55.64 8.97
N LYS A 1023 -40.41 -54.90 9.39
CA LYS A 1023 -40.49 -54.00 10.54
C LYS A 1023 -41.06 -52.64 10.12
N GLU A 1024 -41.70 -51.94 11.06
CA GLU A 1024 -42.30 -50.62 10.83
C GLU A 1024 -41.25 -49.49 10.76
N ILE A 1025 -40.13 -49.66 11.46
CA ILE A 1025 -38.96 -48.75 11.45
C ILE A 1025 -37.69 -49.58 11.32
N GLU A 1026 -36.87 -49.27 10.32
CA GLU A 1026 -35.54 -49.83 10.14
C GLU A 1026 -34.50 -48.95 10.82
N GLN A 1027 -33.55 -49.60 11.51
CA GLN A 1027 -32.46 -48.92 12.21
C GLN A 1027 -31.12 -49.49 11.73
N PHE A 1028 -30.23 -48.58 11.33
CA PHE A 1028 -28.89 -48.95 10.91
C PHE A 1028 -27.89 -47.84 11.17
N LYS A 1029 -26.63 -48.24 11.35
CA LYS A 1029 -25.51 -47.32 11.46
C LYS A 1029 -25.23 -46.70 10.09
N ILE A 1030 -24.91 -45.41 10.09
CA ILE A 1030 -24.44 -44.62 8.96
C ILE A 1030 -23.37 -43.70 9.54
N GLY A 1031 -22.17 -43.75 9.00
CA GLY A 1031 -21.06 -43.16 9.75
C GLY A 1031 -20.41 -44.13 10.71
N GLY A 1032 -19.31 -43.68 11.30
CA GLY A 1032 -18.78 -44.31 12.50
C GLY A 1032 -19.68 -44.03 13.70
N GLN A 1033 -20.34 -42.88 13.71
CA GLN A 1033 -20.91 -42.33 14.93
C GLN A 1033 -22.42 -42.13 14.92
N TRP A 1034 -23.12 -42.46 13.82
CA TRP A 1034 -24.56 -42.25 13.79
C TRP A 1034 -25.38 -43.45 13.43
N THR A 1035 -26.65 -43.28 13.76
CA THR A 1035 -27.70 -44.23 13.49
C THR A 1035 -28.83 -43.51 12.76
N ALA A 1036 -29.17 -44.01 11.59
CA ALA A 1036 -30.37 -43.64 10.86
C ALA A 1036 -31.54 -44.52 11.32
N TYR A 1037 -32.69 -43.88 11.52
CA TYR A 1037 -33.97 -44.52 11.81
C TYR A 1037 -34.91 -44.16 10.67
N VAL A 1038 -35.32 -45.13 9.87
CA VAL A 1038 -36.08 -44.92 8.62
C VAL A 1038 -37.43 -45.62 8.70
N GLN A 1039 -38.51 -44.89 8.43
CA GLN A 1039 -39.88 -45.40 8.39
C GLN A 1039 -40.28 -45.84 6.98
N ARG A 1040 -41.36 -46.61 6.87
CA ARG A 1040 -41.93 -47.01 5.57
C ARG A 1040 -42.38 -45.85 4.68
N SER A 1041 -42.75 -44.71 5.27
CA SER A 1041 -43.09 -43.49 4.54
C SER A 1041 -41.88 -42.81 3.88
N GLY A 1042 -40.66 -43.28 4.18
CA GLY A 1042 -39.41 -42.66 3.75
C GLY A 1042 -38.86 -41.62 4.74
N ASP A 1043 -39.60 -41.32 5.80
CA ASP A 1043 -39.15 -40.38 6.83
C ASP A 1043 -37.98 -40.96 7.62
N PHE A 1044 -36.93 -40.16 7.78
CA PHE A 1044 -35.75 -40.55 8.53
C PHE A 1044 -35.33 -39.52 9.57
N ILE A 1045 -34.69 -40.03 10.63
CA ILE A 1045 -34.00 -39.22 11.63
C ILE A 1045 -32.61 -39.80 11.83
N VAL A 1046 -31.59 -38.95 11.77
CA VAL A 1046 -30.20 -39.32 12.07
C VAL A 1046 -29.84 -38.81 13.45
N ARG A 1047 -29.24 -39.68 14.28
CA ARG A 1047 -28.76 -39.30 15.61
C ARG A 1047 -27.36 -39.82 15.88
N ASN A 1048 -26.56 -39.02 16.59
CA ASN A 1048 -25.27 -39.45 17.09
C ASN A 1048 -25.40 -40.29 18.38
N GLU A 1049 -24.27 -40.75 18.91
CA GLU A 1049 -24.21 -41.61 20.09
C GLU A 1049 -24.76 -40.95 21.38
N ASN A 1050 -24.65 -39.62 21.45
CA ASN A 1050 -25.23 -38.80 22.51
C ASN A 1050 -26.73 -38.53 22.31
N LYS A 1051 -27.38 -39.23 21.36
CA LYS A 1051 -28.80 -39.10 20.97
C LYS A 1051 -29.18 -37.70 20.46
N ARG A 1052 -28.21 -36.86 20.11
CA ARG A 1052 -28.45 -35.56 19.47
C ARG A 1052 -28.97 -35.80 18.05
N THR A 1053 -30.04 -35.11 17.70
CA THR A 1053 -30.56 -35.12 16.31
C THR A 1053 -29.57 -34.38 15.43
N ILE A 1054 -29.09 -35.10 14.42
CA ILE A 1054 -28.17 -34.62 13.41
C ILE A 1054 -29.02 -34.00 12.29
N CYS A 1055 -29.72 -34.80 11.48
CA CYS A 1055 -30.68 -34.26 10.52
C CYS A 1055 -31.97 -35.09 10.48
N ARG A 1056 -32.98 -34.56 9.82
CA ARG A 1056 -34.23 -35.25 9.49
C ARG A 1056 -34.62 -34.89 8.05
N GLY A 1057 -35.23 -35.83 7.38
CA GLY A 1057 -35.78 -35.62 6.05
C GLY A 1057 -36.59 -36.82 5.58
N ASN A 1058 -36.91 -36.84 4.31
CA ASN A 1058 -37.59 -37.96 3.67
C ASN A 1058 -36.81 -38.41 2.43
N ILE A 1059 -36.52 -39.71 2.30
CA ILE A 1059 -35.70 -40.26 1.21
C ILE A 1059 -36.37 -40.18 -0.17
N HIS A 1060 -37.69 -39.92 -0.23
CA HIS A 1060 -38.46 -39.82 -1.47
C HIS A 1060 -38.68 -38.37 -1.94
N THR A 1061 -38.73 -37.41 -1.02
CA THR A 1061 -39.00 -35.98 -1.35
C THR A 1061 -37.79 -35.06 -1.19
N SER A 1062 -36.73 -35.52 -0.52
CA SER A 1062 -35.55 -34.72 -0.15
C SER A 1062 -35.87 -33.44 0.63
N GLU A 1063 -37.06 -33.36 1.27
CA GLU A 1063 -37.40 -32.23 2.14
C GLU A 1063 -36.54 -32.24 3.41
N GLU A 1064 -35.90 -31.10 3.69
CA GLU A 1064 -34.95 -30.91 4.79
C GLU A 1064 -35.61 -30.22 5.99
N ILE A 1065 -35.48 -30.80 7.18
CA ILE A 1065 -35.88 -30.15 8.44
C ILE A 1065 -34.70 -30.22 9.44
N PHE A 1066 -34.03 -29.07 9.57
CA PHE A 1066 -32.82 -28.79 10.33
C PHE A 1066 -32.89 -29.18 11.83
N PRO A 1067 -31.77 -29.52 12.52
CA PRO A 1067 -30.66 -28.56 12.60
C PRO A 1067 -29.25 -29.10 12.66
N LEU A 1068 -28.36 -28.49 11.87
CA LEU A 1068 -26.94 -28.74 11.98
C LEU A 1068 -26.10 -27.47 12.07
N SER A 1069 -25.63 -27.26 13.28
CA SER A 1069 -24.30 -26.77 13.55
C SER A 1069 -23.80 -27.41 14.85
N GLU A 1070 -22.84 -28.33 14.79
CA GLU A 1070 -21.64 -28.31 15.65
C GLU A 1070 -20.43 -28.76 14.80
N ALA A 1071 -20.02 -28.07 13.74
CA ALA A 1071 -20.71 -27.09 12.89
C ALA A 1071 -20.04 -27.05 11.51
N ALA A 1072 -20.74 -27.31 10.42
CA ALA A 1072 -21.77 -28.31 10.33
C ALA A 1072 -21.22 -29.52 11.13
N ALA A 1073 -21.99 -30.09 12.09
CA ALA A 1073 -21.62 -31.28 12.92
C ALA A 1073 -20.98 -32.50 12.25
N SER A 1074 -20.72 -32.49 10.96
CA SER A 1074 -21.52 -31.93 9.87
C SER A 1074 -20.86 -31.47 8.60
N GLU A 1075 -19.55 -31.37 8.53
CA GLU A 1075 -18.89 -31.96 7.36
C GLU A 1075 -19.10 -33.46 7.53
N LEU A 1076 -20.36 -33.88 7.34
CA LEU A 1076 -21.12 -34.71 8.28
C LEU A 1076 -21.17 -36.13 7.93
N GLU A 1077 -20.63 -37.01 8.70
CA GLU A 1077 -19.26 -37.17 9.06
C GLU A 1077 -18.64 -37.55 7.71
N GLU A 1078 -18.76 -36.56 6.81
CA GLU A 1078 -19.08 -36.69 5.41
C GLU A 1078 -17.81 -36.34 4.67
N MET A 1079 -17.57 -36.98 3.57
CA MET A 1079 -18.60 -37.76 2.91
C MET A 1079 -18.76 -39.11 3.59
N VAL A 1080 -19.97 -39.53 4.03
CA VAL A 1080 -20.25 -40.37 5.24
C VAL A 1080 -19.75 -41.76 5.05
N LEU A 1081 -18.46 -41.72 5.20
CA LEU A 1081 -17.62 -42.57 4.47
C LEU A 1081 -18.01 -42.56 2.94
N GLU A 1082 -17.46 -41.59 2.17
CA GLU A 1082 -16.91 -41.56 0.77
C GLU A 1082 -16.24 -42.88 0.30
N ARG A 1083 -16.39 -43.92 1.10
CA ARG A 1083 -15.29 -44.45 1.90
C ARG A 1083 -15.76 -45.66 2.69
N GLU A 1084 -17.04 -45.76 3.02
CA GLU A 1084 -17.59 -47.07 3.35
C GLU A 1084 -17.63 -47.92 2.09
N ARG A 1085 -17.31 -47.34 0.92
CA ARG A 1085 -17.82 -47.91 -0.31
C ARG A 1085 -17.04 -47.80 -1.60
N LEU A 1086 -15.86 -47.19 -1.61
CA LEU A 1086 -14.81 -47.91 -2.32
C LEU A 1086 -14.58 -49.30 -1.66
N SER A 1087 -14.86 -49.39 -0.35
CA SER A 1087 -14.81 -50.55 0.56
C SER A 1087 -15.68 -51.77 0.21
N ALA A 1088 -16.52 -51.72 -0.82
CA ALA A 1088 -17.18 -52.91 -1.35
C ALA A 1088 -16.68 -53.31 -2.76
N GLN A 1089 -16.03 -52.40 -3.49
CA GLN A 1089 -15.60 -52.60 -4.88
C GLN A 1089 -14.26 -53.35 -5.02
N MET A 1090 -13.44 -53.46 -3.97
CA MET A 1090 -12.33 -54.44 -3.97
C MET A 1090 -12.72 -55.82 -3.42
N SER A 1091 -13.83 -55.90 -2.69
CA SER A 1091 -14.26 -57.07 -1.92
C SER A 1091 -14.85 -58.19 -2.79
N SER A 1092 -15.24 -57.91 -4.04
CA SER A 1092 -15.71 -58.91 -5.01
C SER A 1092 -14.67 -59.31 -6.07
N GLY A 1093 -13.53 -58.62 -6.17
CA GLY A 1093 -12.51 -58.90 -7.20
C GLY A 1093 -11.49 -60.00 -6.86
N ARG A 1094 -11.49 -60.50 -5.61
CA ARG A 1094 -10.51 -61.48 -5.10
C ARG A 1094 -11.03 -62.92 -4.95
N SER A 1095 -12.22 -63.24 -5.46
CA SER A 1095 -12.72 -64.62 -5.44
C SER A 1095 -13.07 -65.08 -6.86
N LEU A 1096 -12.27 -66.04 -7.35
CA LEU A 1096 -12.54 -67.01 -8.41
C LEU A 1096 -11.98 -66.71 -9.82
N TYR A 1097 -10.66 -66.89 -9.93
CA TYR A 1097 -10.15 -67.76 -10.99
C TYR A 1097 -10.59 -69.21 -10.68
N SER A 1098 -11.47 -69.78 -11.51
CA SER A 1098 -11.64 -71.23 -11.63
C SER A 1098 -12.53 -71.59 -12.84
N THR A 1099 -11.89 -72.22 -13.82
CA THR A 1099 -12.38 -73.22 -14.82
C THR A 1099 -13.35 -72.85 -15.96
N GLN A 1100 -12.79 -72.90 -17.18
CA GLN A 1100 -13.25 -73.50 -18.46
C GLN A 1100 -14.76 -73.69 -18.73
N VAL A 1101 -15.22 -73.28 -19.93
CA VAL A 1101 -15.71 -74.15 -21.04
C VAL A 1101 -15.94 -73.33 -22.33
N SER A 1102 -15.70 -73.96 -23.48
CA SER A 1102 -15.79 -73.51 -24.88
C SER A 1102 -17.17 -73.06 -25.37
N LEU A 1103 -17.22 -72.28 -26.47
CA LEU A 1103 -17.67 -72.73 -27.81
C LEU A 1103 -17.78 -71.59 -28.84
N ASP A 1104 -17.45 -71.95 -30.08
CA ASP A 1104 -17.60 -71.21 -31.33
C ASP A 1104 -18.99 -70.59 -31.56
N SER A 1105 -19.04 -69.46 -32.28
CA SER A 1105 -19.64 -69.42 -33.63
C SER A 1105 -19.68 -68.00 -34.23
N LYS A 1106 -19.17 -67.92 -35.47
CA LYS A 1106 -19.51 -66.91 -36.47
C LYS A 1106 -20.99 -67.06 -36.84
N GLN A 1107 -21.71 -65.96 -37.11
CA GLN A 1107 -22.38 -65.77 -38.41
C GLN A 1107 -22.98 -64.39 -38.62
N GLN A 1108 -22.98 -64.04 -39.91
CA GLN A 1108 -23.34 -62.82 -40.61
C GLN A 1108 -24.86 -62.50 -40.63
N ILE A 1109 -25.17 -61.39 -41.32
CA ILE A 1109 -26.40 -61.04 -42.07
C ILE A 1109 -27.18 -59.92 -41.36
N SER A 1110 -27.62 -58.83 -42.00
CA SER A 1110 -27.33 -58.13 -43.25
C SER A 1110 -28.21 -56.88 -43.23
N ASN A 1111 -27.75 -55.80 -43.85
CA ASN A 1111 -28.52 -54.79 -44.59
C ASN A 1111 -30.00 -54.56 -44.21
N HIS A 1112 -30.35 -53.31 -43.87
CA HIS A 1112 -31.21 -52.54 -44.75
C HIS A 1112 -30.93 -51.04 -44.67
N ARG A 1113 -30.88 -50.47 -45.87
CA ARG A 1113 -30.47 -49.11 -46.24
C ARG A 1113 -31.73 -48.27 -46.44
N ASN A 1114 -31.51 -46.96 -46.29
CA ASN A 1114 -32.05 -45.88 -47.11
C ASN A 1114 -33.33 -45.13 -46.70
N HIS A 1115 -33.08 -43.84 -46.45
CA HIS A 1115 -33.67 -42.65 -47.09
C HIS A 1115 -35.14 -42.33 -46.83
N ASN A 1116 -35.40 -41.17 -46.23
CA ASN A 1116 -35.64 -39.98 -47.07
C ASN A 1116 -35.52 -38.66 -46.31
N ARG A 1117 -34.85 -37.72 -46.99
CA ARG A 1117 -34.89 -36.26 -46.81
C ARG A 1117 -36.25 -35.71 -47.23
N ASN A 1118 -36.67 -34.58 -46.65
CA ASN A 1118 -36.99 -33.32 -47.33
C ASN A 1118 -37.51 -32.32 -46.28
N GLN A 1119 -36.82 -31.21 -46.03
CA GLN A 1119 -36.70 -29.96 -46.80
C GLN A 1119 -37.78 -28.93 -46.44
N ASN A 1120 -37.29 -27.82 -45.83
CA ASN A 1120 -37.42 -26.44 -46.30
C ASN A 1120 -38.65 -25.55 -46.00
N ILE A 1121 -38.28 -24.30 -45.64
CA ILE A 1121 -38.86 -22.96 -45.98
C ILE A 1121 -39.56 -22.17 -44.86
N GLU A 1122 -38.80 -21.16 -44.40
CA GLU A 1122 -39.04 -19.70 -44.28
C GLU A 1122 -40.16 -19.03 -43.42
N LEU A 1123 -39.80 -17.79 -43.04
CA LEU A 1123 -40.55 -16.60 -42.55
C LEU A 1123 -40.89 -16.62 -41.04
N ASN A 1124 -40.57 -15.60 -40.23
CA ASN A 1124 -40.36 -14.15 -40.42
C ASN A 1124 -39.22 -13.63 -39.56
#